data_AF-A0AAW6KAS8-F1
#
_entry.id   AF-A0AAW6KAS8-F1
#
_cell.length_a   1.000
_cell.length_b   1.000
_cell.length_c   1.000
_cell.angle_alpha   90.00
_cell.angle_beta   90.00
_cell.angle_gamma   90.00
#
_symmetry.space_group_name_H-M   'P 1'
#
loop_
_entity.id
_entity.type
_entity.pdbx_description
1 polymer ?
#
loop_
_entity_poly.entity_id
_entity_poly.type
_entity_poly.pdbx_seq_one_letter_code
_entity_poly.pdbx_strand_id
1 'polypeptide(L)'
;MNNNDGRRNVNEHSKDQQLEQYRSDNRGKKMTTNQGLRVSEDEHSLKAGVRGPTLMEDFHFREKMTHFDHERIPERVVHARGFGAHGYFQVYEPMTEYTKAKFLQDPSVKTPVFVRFSTVAGSRGSGDTVRDVRGFATKFYTEEGNYDLVGNNIPVFFIQDAIKFPDLVHAFKPEPNNEMPQASTAHDTFWDFVANNEETAHMIMWAMSDRAIPRSYRMMEGFGVHTFRFVNEEGKARFVKFHWKPVLGVHSLVWDEAQTIAGKDPDYHRRDLWEAIERGDEVEYELGVQMIDEEDEFKFDFDILDPTKLWPEEIVPVKIIGKMTLNRNQDNVFAETEQVAFHPGHVVPGIDFTNDPLLQGRLFSYTDTQLIRLGGPNFHEIPINRPVCPFHNNQYDGYHRMTINKGPVAYHKNSLQNNDPAPASEEEGGYVHYEEKVEGKKIRQRSESFNDHYSQAKLFWNSMSPVEKEHIISAFRFEVGKVKSKDVRRQVVHMFNRVDGELAKQIAAGVGVEPPEKDEGSNVTFKSPALSQENTVKRPQTRTVAILAEQGFDDEDLSRVLKEFKKAGIMPDIVSSALGVIKGTGGTEIEVGNTLQTVDSVLYDAVYIPGGQESIKRLQLHKAASDFINEAFGHYKAIGAAGKGIDLLLSAAGSHAAAQPGIITSRDDKSKDDFGKKLVEAIGGHRHWDRQV
;
A
#
# COMPACT_ATOMS: atom_id res chain seq x y z
N MET A 1 37.78 -31.03 -1.09
CA MET A 1 37.10 -31.37 0.17
C MET A 1 36.65 -30.07 0.83
N ASN A 2 35.41 -29.70 0.59
CA ASN A 2 34.51 -28.97 1.49
C ASN A 2 33.11 -29.32 0.97
N ASN A 3 32.70 -30.57 1.21
CA ASN A 3 31.30 -30.97 1.17
C ASN A 3 30.65 -30.29 2.38
N ASN A 4 30.36 -28.99 2.25
CA ASN A 4 29.31 -28.39 3.05
C ASN A 4 28.05 -28.65 2.23
N ASP A 5 27.27 -29.64 2.65
CA ASP A 5 25.88 -29.81 2.24
C ASP A 5 25.09 -28.61 2.79
N GLY A 6 25.34 -27.46 2.15
CA GLY A 6 25.20 -26.12 2.69
C GLY A 6 23.77 -25.62 2.66
N ARG A 7 22.84 -26.37 3.28
CA ARG A 7 21.54 -25.83 3.65
C ARG A 7 21.79 -24.76 4.71
N ARG A 8 22.02 -23.53 4.29
CA ARG A 8 21.90 -22.37 5.18
C ARG A 8 20.45 -22.38 5.67
N ASN A 9 20.27 -22.55 6.98
CA ASN A 9 18.95 -22.37 7.59
C ASN A 9 18.52 -20.92 7.35
N VAL A 10 17.46 -20.75 6.55
CA VAL A 10 16.87 -19.44 6.29
C VAL A 10 16.28 -18.91 7.60
N ASN A 11 16.52 -17.64 7.86
CA ASN A 11 16.06 -16.91 9.03
C ASN A 11 15.95 -15.42 8.68
N GLU A 12 15.39 -14.59 9.57
CA GLU A 12 15.06 -13.18 9.32
C GLU A 12 16.24 -12.34 8.78
N HIS A 13 17.47 -12.70 9.12
CA HIS A 13 18.68 -11.98 8.69
C HIS A 13 19.26 -12.47 7.37
N SER A 14 18.76 -13.56 6.80
CA SER A 14 19.39 -14.22 5.64
C SER A 14 19.45 -13.30 4.42
N LYS A 15 18.38 -12.53 4.17
CA LYS A 15 18.37 -11.57 3.06
C LYS A 15 19.32 -10.41 3.30
N ASP A 16 19.35 -9.88 4.52
CA ASP A 16 20.25 -8.79 4.89
C ASP A 16 21.72 -9.18 4.77
N GLN A 17 22.10 -10.33 5.33
CA GLN A 17 23.45 -10.88 5.22
C GLN A 17 23.86 -11.11 3.76
N GLN A 18 22.90 -11.48 2.89
CA GLN A 18 23.16 -11.56 1.45
C GLN A 18 23.37 -10.17 0.83
N LEU A 19 22.67 -9.13 1.26
CA LEU A 19 22.83 -7.77 0.73
C LEU A 19 24.14 -7.11 1.18
N GLU A 20 24.68 -7.51 2.32
CA GLU A 20 25.94 -6.97 2.88
C GLU A 20 27.11 -7.01 1.88
N GLN A 21 27.19 -8.06 1.04
CA GLN A 21 28.25 -8.18 0.04
C GLN A 21 28.21 -7.09 -1.06
N TYR A 22 27.10 -6.36 -1.16
CA TYR A 22 26.86 -5.30 -2.15
C TYR A 22 26.81 -3.90 -1.51
N ARG A 23 26.89 -3.80 -0.19
CA ARG A 23 26.93 -2.50 0.50
C ARG A 23 28.30 -1.86 0.36
N SER A 24 28.31 -0.54 0.27
CA SER A 24 29.52 0.28 0.25
C SER A 24 29.35 1.47 1.18
N ASP A 25 30.33 1.68 2.07
CA ASP A 25 30.42 2.83 2.95
C ASP A 25 31.68 3.65 2.62
N ASN A 26 31.45 4.89 2.18
CA ASN A 26 32.49 5.79 1.73
C ASN A 26 33.17 6.58 2.85
N ARG A 27 32.73 6.45 4.11
CA ARG A 27 33.35 7.17 5.25
C ARG A 27 34.83 6.82 5.37
N GLY A 28 35.68 7.86 5.38
CA GLY A 28 37.13 7.72 5.47
C GLY A 28 37.83 7.18 4.21
N LYS A 29 37.11 6.99 3.09
CA LYS A 29 37.68 6.54 1.81
C LYS A 29 38.13 7.73 0.95
N LYS A 30 39.03 7.47 -0.01
CA LYS A 30 39.42 8.46 -1.03
C LYS A 30 38.49 8.33 -2.24
N MET A 31 38.11 9.46 -2.84
CA MET A 31 37.31 9.46 -4.07
C MET A 31 38.07 8.78 -5.21
N THR A 32 37.35 7.98 -5.99
CA THR A 32 37.86 7.32 -7.19
C THR A 32 36.88 7.46 -8.34
N THR A 33 37.38 7.25 -9.57
CA THR A 33 36.54 6.86 -10.70
C THR A 33 35.93 5.47 -10.47
N ASN A 34 34.95 5.08 -11.28
CA ASN A 34 34.37 3.73 -11.27
C ASN A 34 35.38 2.64 -11.64
N GLN A 35 36.49 3.01 -12.29
CA GLN A 35 37.63 2.11 -12.57
C GLN A 35 38.65 2.04 -11.42
N GLY A 36 38.36 2.67 -10.27
CA GLY A 36 39.22 2.64 -9.08
C GLY A 36 40.42 3.60 -9.11
N LEU A 37 40.50 4.51 -10.08
CA LEU A 37 41.55 5.52 -10.15
C LEU A 37 41.26 6.65 -9.15
N ARG A 38 42.20 6.98 -8.26
CA ARG A 38 42.04 8.09 -7.31
C ARG A 38 41.91 9.43 -8.04
N VAL A 39 40.95 10.23 -7.61
CA VAL A 39 40.65 11.55 -8.15
C VAL A 39 41.31 12.61 -7.26
N SER A 40 42.05 13.54 -7.85
CA SER A 40 42.69 14.65 -7.13
C SER A 40 41.84 15.92 -7.05
N GLU A 41 40.86 16.08 -7.96
CA GLU A 41 40.03 17.27 -8.14
C GLU A 41 38.65 16.85 -8.68
N ASP A 42 37.55 17.35 -8.10
CA ASP A 42 36.17 17.00 -8.46
C ASP A 42 35.23 18.23 -8.55
N GLU A 43 35.76 19.44 -8.33
CA GLU A 43 35.02 20.70 -8.46
C GLU A 43 35.26 21.38 -9.81
N HIS A 44 36.32 20.99 -10.52
CA HIS A 44 36.77 21.65 -11.75
C HIS A 44 37.06 20.66 -12.87
N SER A 45 36.48 20.90 -14.04
CA SER A 45 36.90 20.20 -15.27
C SER A 45 38.31 20.61 -15.68
N LEU A 46 39.01 19.70 -16.35
CA LEU A 46 40.27 19.98 -17.03
C LEU A 46 40.04 20.97 -18.19
N LYS A 47 40.80 22.06 -18.18
CA LYS A 47 40.70 23.16 -19.15
C LYS A 47 42.06 23.58 -19.69
N ALA A 48 42.09 24.18 -20.88
CA ALA A 48 43.27 24.87 -21.40
C ALA A 48 43.51 26.22 -20.69
N GLY A 49 43.98 26.17 -19.45
CA GLY A 49 44.14 27.33 -18.56
C GLY A 49 42.89 27.63 -17.74
N VAL A 50 43.05 28.42 -16.67
CA VAL A 50 41.99 28.65 -15.65
C VAL A 50 40.66 29.17 -16.22
N ARG A 51 40.72 29.91 -17.35
CA ARG A 51 39.58 30.50 -18.07
C ARG A 51 39.46 29.98 -19.52
N GLY A 52 40.11 28.86 -19.83
CA GLY A 52 40.07 28.24 -21.15
C GLY A 52 38.91 27.25 -21.34
N PRO A 53 38.78 26.66 -22.54
CA PRO A 53 37.78 25.63 -22.82
C PRO A 53 38.08 24.32 -22.08
N THR A 54 37.02 23.56 -21.76
CA THR A 54 37.10 22.18 -21.25
C THR A 54 37.68 21.24 -22.31
N LEU A 55 38.51 20.29 -21.89
CA LEU A 55 39.20 19.36 -22.80
C LEU A 55 38.54 17.98 -22.81
N MET A 56 38.41 17.38 -24.00
CA MET A 56 37.79 16.05 -24.18
C MET A 56 38.59 14.91 -23.53
N GLU A 57 39.88 15.14 -23.26
CA GLU A 57 40.73 14.17 -22.54
C GLU A 57 40.38 14.04 -21.04
N ASP A 58 39.50 14.89 -20.50
CA ASP A 58 38.97 14.77 -19.14
C ASP A 58 38.04 13.55 -19.00
N PHE A 59 38.64 12.41 -18.68
CA PHE A 59 37.92 11.16 -18.53
C PHE A 59 37.09 11.11 -17.24
N HIS A 60 37.50 11.81 -16.18
CA HIS A 60 36.75 11.84 -14.92
C HIS A 60 35.44 12.60 -15.11
N PHE A 61 35.50 13.79 -15.72
CA PHE A 61 34.31 14.55 -16.11
C PHE A 61 33.36 13.70 -16.96
N ARG A 62 33.89 13.07 -18.03
CA ARG A 62 33.07 12.26 -18.93
C ARG A 62 32.44 11.06 -18.24
N GLU A 63 33.19 10.33 -17.42
CA GLU A 63 32.66 9.15 -16.70
C GLU A 63 31.54 9.56 -15.72
N LYS A 64 31.76 10.61 -14.91
CA LYS A 64 30.79 11.12 -13.96
C LYS A 64 29.50 11.60 -14.65
N MET A 65 29.64 12.39 -15.72
CA MET A 65 28.49 12.85 -16.52
C MET A 65 27.77 11.69 -17.21
N THR A 66 28.51 10.74 -17.78
CA THR A 66 27.90 9.59 -18.46
C THR A 66 27.07 8.76 -17.48
N HIS A 67 27.56 8.53 -16.26
CA HIS A 67 26.77 7.81 -15.26
C HIS A 67 25.49 8.60 -14.89
N PHE A 68 25.61 9.90 -14.63
CA PHE A 68 24.47 10.78 -14.32
C PHE A 68 23.40 10.75 -15.43
N ASP A 69 23.81 10.88 -16.69
CA ASP A 69 22.92 10.90 -17.86
C ASP A 69 22.12 9.60 -18.03
N HIS A 70 22.56 8.49 -17.44
CA HIS A 70 21.95 7.16 -17.54
C HIS A 70 21.41 6.63 -16.20
N GLU A 71 21.18 7.50 -15.21
CA GLU A 71 20.64 7.07 -13.89
C GLU A 71 19.20 6.58 -13.95
N ARG A 72 18.39 7.04 -14.92
CA ARG A 72 16.95 6.72 -14.97
C ARG A 72 16.72 5.46 -15.79
N ILE A 73 15.96 4.54 -15.20
CA ILE A 73 15.38 3.38 -15.88
C ILE A 73 13.88 3.60 -16.10
N PRO A 74 13.24 2.86 -17.02
CA PRO A 74 11.79 2.91 -17.17
C PRO A 74 11.09 2.65 -15.83
N GLU A 75 10.05 3.42 -15.52
CA GLU A 75 9.17 3.07 -14.40
C GLU A 75 8.33 1.82 -14.71
N ARG A 76 7.66 1.28 -13.68
CA ARG A 76 6.66 0.24 -13.90
C ARG A 76 5.48 0.83 -14.68
N VAL A 77 4.93 0.10 -15.66
CA VAL A 77 3.78 0.55 -16.48
C VAL A 77 2.58 0.97 -15.62
N VAL A 78 2.32 0.16 -14.58
CA VAL A 78 1.36 0.42 -13.50
C VAL A 78 2.08 0.26 -12.17
N HIS A 79 1.54 0.84 -11.10
CA HIS A 79 2.18 0.80 -9.78
C HIS A 79 3.57 1.45 -9.74
N ALA A 80 3.80 2.48 -10.57
CA ALA A 80 5.07 3.19 -10.65
C ALA A 80 5.40 3.89 -9.33
N ARG A 81 4.43 4.59 -8.74
CA ARG A 81 4.57 5.21 -7.42
C ARG A 81 4.41 4.16 -6.32
N GLY A 82 5.48 3.93 -5.56
CA GLY A 82 5.47 2.99 -4.45
C GLY A 82 6.67 3.15 -3.53
N PHE A 83 6.63 2.42 -2.42
CA PHE A 83 7.68 2.40 -1.41
C PHE A 83 7.78 1.02 -0.77
N GLY A 84 9.00 0.60 -0.47
CA GLY A 84 9.28 -0.73 0.08
C GLY A 84 9.82 -0.70 1.49
N ALA A 85 9.83 -1.86 2.13
CA ALA A 85 10.46 -2.10 3.42
C ALA A 85 10.81 -3.59 3.57
N HIS A 86 11.83 -3.88 4.37
CA HIS A 86 12.23 -5.23 4.76
C HIS A 86 11.52 -5.68 6.03
N GLY A 87 11.42 -6.99 6.19
CA GLY A 87 10.87 -7.61 7.39
C GLY A 87 11.05 -9.12 7.39
N TYR A 88 10.20 -9.80 8.15
CA TYR A 88 10.09 -11.25 8.13
C TYR A 88 8.63 -11.69 8.27
N PHE A 89 8.37 -12.93 7.89
CA PHE A 89 7.12 -13.65 8.10
C PHE A 89 7.36 -14.91 8.95
N GLN A 90 6.41 -15.23 9.83
CA GLN A 90 6.37 -16.46 10.60
C GLN A 90 4.97 -17.08 10.53
N VAL A 91 4.91 -18.38 10.24
CA VAL A 91 3.67 -19.16 10.36
C VAL A 91 3.38 -19.43 11.84
N TYR A 92 2.12 -19.46 12.25
CA TYR A 92 1.74 -19.75 13.65
C TYR A 92 1.75 -21.25 13.95
N GLU A 93 1.25 -22.05 13.01
CA GLU A 93 1.17 -23.50 13.13
C GLU A 93 1.52 -24.16 11.78
N PRO A 94 2.10 -25.37 11.76
CA PRO A 94 2.38 -26.08 10.52
C PRO A 94 1.12 -26.25 9.66
N MET A 95 1.19 -25.84 8.39
CA MET A 95 0.08 -25.96 7.43
C MET A 95 0.14 -27.25 6.59
N THR A 96 0.81 -28.29 7.10
CA THR A 96 1.04 -29.60 6.45
C THR A 96 -0.22 -30.24 5.85
N GLU A 97 -1.37 -30.09 6.51
CA GLU A 97 -2.66 -30.60 6.03
C GLU A 97 -3.05 -29.99 4.67
N TYR A 98 -2.66 -28.73 4.45
CA TYR A 98 -3.11 -27.90 3.35
C TYR A 98 -2.09 -27.77 2.24
N THR A 99 -0.82 -27.57 2.58
CA THR A 99 0.25 -27.26 1.64
C THR A 99 1.57 -27.85 2.07
N LYS A 100 2.41 -28.24 1.10
CA LYS A 100 3.83 -28.59 1.32
C LYS A 100 4.78 -27.40 1.23
N ALA A 101 4.28 -26.17 1.07
CA ALA A 101 5.11 -24.98 0.95
C ALA A 101 5.98 -24.77 2.19
N LYS A 102 7.30 -24.82 2.02
CA LYS A 102 8.27 -24.92 3.12
C LYS A 102 8.16 -23.81 4.17
N PHE A 103 7.93 -22.58 3.74
CA PHE A 103 7.81 -21.40 4.63
C PHE A 103 6.55 -21.41 5.52
N LEU A 104 5.64 -22.38 5.32
CA LEU A 104 4.42 -22.57 6.10
C LEU A 104 4.46 -23.83 6.99
N GLN A 105 5.62 -24.46 7.16
CA GLN A 105 5.73 -25.74 7.88
C GLN A 105 6.25 -25.62 9.31
N ASP A 106 7.16 -24.68 9.58
CA ASP A 106 7.84 -24.58 10.88
C ASP A 106 7.63 -23.19 11.50
N PRO A 107 6.84 -23.09 12.60
CA PRO A 107 6.60 -21.82 13.29
C PRO A 107 7.86 -21.15 13.86
N SER A 108 8.97 -21.88 14.01
CA SER A 108 10.23 -21.30 14.47
C SER A 108 11.01 -20.57 13.38
N VAL A 109 10.66 -20.78 12.11
CA VAL A 109 11.35 -20.18 10.96
C VAL A 109 10.80 -18.79 10.68
N LYS A 110 11.70 -17.80 10.72
CA LYS A 110 11.42 -16.44 10.27
C LYS A 110 11.86 -16.28 8.82
N THR A 111 10.93 -16.34 7.88
CA THR A 111 11.22 -16.16 6.45
C THR A 111 11.43 -14.68 6.15
N PRO A 112 12.59 -14.22 5.65
CA PRO A 112 12.76 -12.82 5.26
C PRO A 112 11.75 -12.42 4.19
N VAL A 113 11.27 -11.18 4.27
CA VAL A 113 10.41 -10.60 3.25
C VAL A 113 10.90 -9.22 2.81
N PHE A 114 10.57 -8.88 1.57
CA PHE A 114 10.56 -7.49 1.11
C PHE A 114 9.16 -7.16 0.59
N VAL A 115 8.57 -6.11 1.14
CA VAL A 115 7.25 -5.63 0.74
C VAL A 115 7.39 -4.35 -0.05
N ARG A 116 6.56 -4.18 -1.09
CA ARG A 116 6.38 -2.90 -1.78
C ARG A 116 4.90 -2.56 -1.85
N PHE A 117 4.54 -1.44 -1.25
CA PHE A 117 3.25 -0.79 -1.40
C PHE A 117 3.27 0.18 -2.57
N SER A 118 2.13 0.44 -3.19
CA SER A 118 2.05 1.34 -4.35
C SER A 118 0.64 1.85 -4.61
N THR A 119 0.50 2.98 -5.30
CA THR A 119 -0.73 3.32 -6.05
C THR A 119 -0.76 2.53 -7.36
N VAL A 120 -1.65 2.81 -8.31
CA VAL A 120 -1.72 2.12 -9.62
C VAL A 120 -1.54 3.07 -10.79
N ALA A 121 -2.37 4.11 -10.86
CA ALA A 121 -2.51 4.96 -12.04
C ALA A 121 -1.33 5.94 -12.19
N GLY A 122 -0.89 6.53 -11.09
CA GLY A 122 0.12 7.58 -11.12
C GLY A 122 1.51 7.13 -11.56
N SER A 123 2.23 8.01 -12.27
CA SER A 123 3.68 7.85 -12.52
C SER A 123 4.49 8.00 -11.23
N ARG A 124 5.80 7.67 -11.26
CA ARG A 124 6.67 7.59 -10.06
C ARG A 124 6.68 8.82 -9.14
N GLY A 125 6.39 10.00 -9.69
CA GLY A 125 6.38 11.28 -8.99
C GLY A 125 5.00 11.77 -8.56
N SER A 126 3.94 10.97 -8.71
CA SER A 126 2.59 11.29 -8.23
C SER A 126 2.49 11.26 -6.69
N GLY A 127 1.39 11.81 -6.14
CA GLY A 127 1.14 11.85 -4.70
C GLY A 127 0.63 10.52 -4.12
N ASP A 128 0.92 10.26 -2.85
CA ASP A 128 0.57 9.01 -2.15
C ASP A 128 -0.93 8.88 -1.80
N THR A 129 -1.59 9.97 -1.41
CA THR A 129 -2.96 9.97 -0.86
C THR A 129 -4.06 10.13 -1.92
N VAL A 130 -3.76 9.86 -3.19
CA VAL A 130 -4.77 9.90 -4.27
C VAL A 130 -5.86 8.84 -4.07
N ARG A 131 -7.05 9.03 -4.65
CA ARG A 131 -8.07 7.97 -4.72
C ARG A 131 -7.63 6.97 -5.77
N ASP A 132 -7.20 5.80 -5.32
CA ASP A 132 -6.68 4.74 -6.18
C ASP A 132 -6.72 3.40 -5.44
N VAL A 133 -6.59 2.31 -6.18
CA VAL A 133 -6.24 1.03 -5.59
C VAL A 133 -4.82 1.12 -5.04
N ARG A 134 -4.52 0.36 -3.98
CA ARG A 134 -3.15 0.18 -3.52
C ARG A 134 -2.65 -1.21 -3.85
N GLY A 135 -1.50 -1.30 -4.50
CA GLY A 135 -0.77 -2.56 -4.65
C GLY A 135 -0.08 -2.94 -3.34
N PHE A 136 -0.12 -4.23 -3.00
CA PHE A 136 0.51 -4.82 -1.83
C PHE A 136 1.26 -6.09 -2.27
N ALA A 137 2.51 -5.91 -2.68
CA ALA A 137 3.35 -7.00 -3.16
C ALA A 137 4.34 -7.44 -2.07
N THR A 138 4.36 -8.74 -1.75
CA THR A 138 5.26 -9.34 -0.76
C THR A 138 6.11 -10.43 -1.41
N LYS A 139 7.43 -10.30 -1.32
CA LYS A 139 8.40 -11.31 -1.74
C LYS A 139 8.89 -12.05 -0.51
N PHE A 140 8.65 -13.35 -0.46
CA PHE A 140 9.15 -14.26 0.55
C PHE A 140 10.43 -14.91 0.04
N TYR A 141 11.53 -14.70 0.74
CA TYR A 141 12.80 -15.36 0.42
C TYR A 141 12.87 -16.70 1.15
N THR A 142 12.27 -17.74 0.55
CA THR A 142 12.12 -19.06 1.19
C THR A 142 13.34 -19.96 0.98
N GLU A 143 13.31 -21.12 1.64
CA GLU A 143 14.31 -22.19 1.48
C GLU A 143 14.25 -22.88 0.12
N GLU A 144 13.09 -22.82 -0.56
CA GLU A 144 12.79 -23.56 -1.80
C GLU A 144 12.49 -22.62 -2.98
N GLY A 145 13.01 -21.39 -2.91
CA GLY A 145 12.82 -20.36 -3.94
C GLY A 145 12.16 -19.11 -3.41
N ASN A 146 12.08 -18.08 -4.25
CA ASN A 146 11.30 -16.89 -3.92
C ASN A 146 9.82 -17.15 -4.22
N TYR A 147 8.94 -16.85 -3.27
CA TYR A 147 7.50 -16.78 -3.48
C TYR A 147 7.06 -15.31 -3.52
N ASP A 148 6.28 -14.90 -4.51
CA ASP A 148 5.74 -13.55 -4.61
C ASP A 148 4.21 -13.55 -4.51
N LEU A 149 3.68 -13.03 -3.40
CA LEU A 149 2.26 -12.72 -3.25
C LEU A 149 2.02 -11.28 -3.74
N VAL A 150 1.54 -11.15 -4.98
CA VAL A 150 1.35 -9.85 -5.66
C VAL A 150 -0.11 -9.43 -5.66
N GLY A 151 -0.53 -8.83 -4.54
CA GLY A 151 -1.91 -8.47 -4.26
C GLY A 151 -2.24 -6.97 -4.37
N ASN A 152 -3.48 -6.63 -4.02
CA ASN A 152 -4.00 -5.27 -3.87
C ASN A 152 -4.66 -5.10 -2.49
N ASN A 153 -5.02 -3.89 -2.11
CA ASN A 153 -5.77 -3.60 -0.87
C ASN A 153 -7.30 -3.83 -0.98
N ILE A 154 -7.77 -4.35 -2.11
CA ILE A 154 -9.18 -4.62 -2.43
C ILE A 154 -9.29 -6.09 -2.88
N PRO A 155 -10.30 -6.87 -2.44
CA PRO A 155 -10.38 -8.32 -2.67
C PRO A 155 -10.76 -8.75 -4.09
N VAL A 156 -11.02 -7.80 -4.99
CA VAL A 156 -11.46 -8.02 -6.37
C VAL A 156 -10.68 -7.15 -7.35
N PHE A 157 -10.81 -7.45 -8.65
CA PHE A 157 -10.26 -6.63 -9.73
C PHE A 157 -11.36 -6.04 -10.61
N PHE A 158 -11.00 -5.08 -11.48
CA PHE A 158 -11.94 -4.38 -12.36
C PHE A 158 -12.47 -5.24 -13.51
N ILE A 159 -11.67 -6.19 -13.99
CA ILE A 159 -11.92 -6.95 -15.21
C ILE A 159 -11.74 -8.43 -14.95
N GLN A 160 -12.36 -9.25 -15.78
CA GLN A 160 -12.36 -10.69 -15.62
C GLN A 160 -11.23 -11.39 -16.40
N ASP A 161 -10.76 -10.82 -17.52
CA ASP A 161 -9.79 -11.44 -18.42
C ASP A 161 -8.64 -10.48 -18.71
N ALA A 162 -7.41 -11.01 -18.69
CA ALA A 162 -6.18 -10.24 -18.89
C ALA A 162 -6.10 -9.56 -20.27
N ILE A 163 -6.81 -10.03 -21.29
CA ILE A 163 -6.80 -9.38 -22.61
C ILE A 163 -7.31 -7.94 -22.55
N LYS A 164 -8.20 -7.61 -21.60
CA LYS A 164 -8.74 -6.26 -21.39
C LYS A 164 -7.85 -5.38 -20.52
N PHE A 165 -6.74 -5.91 -19.99
CA PHE A 165 -5.87 -5.16 -19.08
C PHE A 165 -5.29 -3.89 -19.72
N PRO A 166 -4.77 -3.92 -20.97
CA PRO A 166 -4.32 -2.70 -21.63
C PRO A 166 -5.44 -1.68 -21.83
N ASP A 167 -6.66 -2.12 -22.18
CA ASP A 167 -7.80 -1.23 -22.38
C ASP A 167 -8.18 -0.52 -21.07
N LEU A 168 -8.28 -1.26 -19.96
CA LEU A 168 -8.53 -0.71 -18.64
C LEU A 168 -7.43 0.28 -18.23
N VAL A 169 -6.15 -0.11 -18.38
CA VAL A 169 -5.01 0.73 -17.98
C VAL A 169 -4.99 2.01 -18.78
N HIS A 170 -5.19 1.94 -20.10
CA HIS A 170 -5.29 3.14 -20.94
C HIS A 170 -6.49 4.01 -20.56
N ALA A 171 -7.60 3.42 -20.09
CA ALA A 171 -8.78 4.17 -19.70
C ALA A 171 -8.57 5.01 -18.43
N PHE A 172 -7.90 4.48 -17.40
CA PHE A 172 -7.61 5.22 -16.15
C PHE A 172 -6.31 6.03 -16.16
N LYS A 173 -5.40 5.75 -17.10
CA LYS A 173 -4.17 6.53 -17.28
C LYS A 173 -4.52 7.91 -17.84
N PRO A 174 -3.58 8.89 -17.72
CA PRO A 174 -3.77 10.19 -18.33
C PRO A 174 -4.07 10.06 -19.84
N GLU A 175 -5.01 10.87 -20.34
CA GLU A 175 -5.50 10.76 -21.72
C GLU A 175 -4.37 10.98 -22.74
N PRO A 176 -4.27 10.17 -23.81
CA PRO A 176 -3.07 10.12 -24.65
C PRO A 176 -2.81 11.40 -25.47
N ASN A 177 -3.82 12.26 -25.64
CA ASN A 177 -3.69 13.52 -26.37
C ASN A 177 -3.05 14.63 -25.55
N ASN A 178 -3.08 14.57 -24.22
CA ASN A 178 -2.62 15.66 -23.35
C ASN A 178 -1.93 15.20 -22.05
N GLU A 179 -1.85 13.91 -21.80
CA GLU A 179 -1.29 13.28 -20.60
C GLU A 179 -1.92 13.82 -19.30
N MET A 180 -3.23 14.06 -19.31
CA MET A 180 -3.99 14.49 -18.12
C MET A 180 -5.26 13.66 -17.91
N PRO A 181 -5.73 13.56 -16.66
CA PRO A 181 -5.09 14.01 -15.42
C PRO A 181 -4.06 12.99 -14.88
N GLN A 182 -3.09 13.46 -14.09
CA GLN A 182 -2.15 12.58 -13.37
C GLN A 182 -2.81 11.98 -12.13
N ALA A 183 -2.69 10.66 -11.96
CA ALA A 183 -3.11 9.92 -10.76
C ALA A 183 -4.56 10.19 -10.30
N SER A 184 -5.50 10.24 -11.25
CA SER A 184 -6.90 10.50 -10.98
C SER A 184 -7.77 9.79 -12.00
N THR A 185 -8.83 9.10 -11.56
CA THR A 185 -9.84 8.49 -12.44
C THR A 185 -10.96 9.46 -12.85
N ALA A 186 -10.94 10.70 -12.35
CA ALA A 186 -11.98 11.70 -12.56
C ALA A 186 -11.89 12.39 -13.94
N HIS A 187 -11.98 11.61 -15.02
CA HIS A 187 -11.94 12.07 -16.41
C HIS A 187 -12.74 11.16 -17.34
N ASP A 188 -12.95 11.60 -18.58
CA ASP A 188 -13.92 11.01 -19.51
C ASP A 188 -13.61 9.55 -19.87
N THR A 189 -12.37 9.24 -20.24
CA THR A 189 -12.03 7.90 -20.76
C THR A 189 -12.21 6.79 -19.74
N PHE A 190 -11.92 7.04 -18.46
CA PHE A 190 -12.13 6.04 -17.42
C PHE A 190 -13.62 5.73 -17.23
N TRP A 191 -14.43 6.77 -17.07
CA TRP A 191 -15.85 6.59 -16.81
C TRP A 191 -16.63 6.11 -18.03
N ASP A 192 -16.15 6.40 -19.25
CA ASP A 192 -16.66 5.79 -20.48
C ASP A 192 -16.37 4.28 -20.52
N PHE A 193 -15.15 3.86 -20.16
CA PHE A 193 -14.84 2.44 -20.01
C PHE A 193 -15.72 1.78 -18.96
N VAL A 194 -15.86 2.35 -17.76
CA VAL A 194 -16.70 1.81 -16.68
C VAL A 194 -18.16 1.65 -17.14
N ALA A 195 -18.72 2.65 -17.79
CA ALA A 195 -20.11 2.64 -18.23
C ALA A 195 -20.40 1.58 -19.31
N ASN A 196 -19.38 1.19 -20.09
CA ASN A 196 -19.49 0.23 -21.19
C ASN A 196 -18.91 -1.16 -20.86
N ASN A 197 -18.45 -1.39 -19.62
CA ASN A 197 -17.85 -2.64 -19.18
C ASN A 197 -18.42 -3.05 -17.82
N GLU A 198 -19.54 -3.78 -17.86
CA GLU A 198 -20.37 -4.02 -16.69
C GLU A 198 -19.63 -4.78 -15.56
N GLU A 199 -18.68 -5.65 -15.93
CA GLU A 199 -17.81 -6.40 -15.00
C GLU A 199 -17.04 -5.51 -14.00
N THR A 200 -16.91 -4.21 -14.27
CA THR A 200 -16.23 -3.24 -13.38
C THR A 200 -17.06 -2.83 -12.17
N ALA A 201 -18.38 -3.05 -12.17
CA ALA A 201 -19.30 -2.44 -11.21
C ALA A 201 -18.88 -2.66 -9.75
N HIS A 202 -18.52 -3.89 -9.40
CA HIS A 202 -18.15 -4.25 -8.04
C HIS A 202 -16.87 -3.52 -7.61
N MET A 203 -15.83 -3.54 -8.43
CA MET A 203 -14.57 -2.88 -8.13
C MET A 203 -14.73 -1.36 -7.98
N ILE A 204 -15.60 -0.74 -8.78
CA ILE A 204 -15.87 0.70 -8.69
C ILE A 204 -16.52 1.06 -7.35
N MET A 205 -17.40 0.22 -6.79
CA MET A 205 -17.94 0.45 -5.45
C MET A 205 -16.83 0.53 -4.39
N TRP A 206 -15.81 -0.33 -4.48
CA TRP A 206 -14.63 -0.27 -3.62
C TRP A 206 -13.80 0.99 -3.88
N ALA A 207 -13.51 1.32 -5.14
CA ALA A 207 -12.70 2.48 -5.52
C ALA A 207 -13.35 3.83 -5.11
N MET A 208 -14.68 3.91 -5.14
CA MET A 208 -15.43 5.09 -4.69
C MET A 208 -15.59 5.13 -3.17
N SER A 209 -15.38 4.03 -2.46
CA SER A 209 -15.34 4.03 -1.00
C SER A 209 -14.02 4.58 -0.46
N ASP A 210 -13.95 4.80 0.85
CA ASP A 210 -12.74 5.28 1.49
C ASP A 210 -11.60 4.25 1.47
N ARG A 211 -11.87 2.99 1.11
CA ARG A 211 -10.84 1.95 0.91
C ARG A 211 -9.75 2.38 -0.09
N ALA A 212 -10.06 3.30 -1.00
CA ALA A 212 -9.14 3.84 -1.99
C ALA A 212 -8.32 5.08 -1.52
N ILE A 213 -8.55 5.56 -0.30
CA ILE A 213 -7.82 6.66 0.33
C ILE A 213 -7.36 6.27 1.75
N PRO A 214 -6.56 5.19 1.89
CA PRO A 214 -6.14 4.70 3.19
C PRO A 214 -5.35 5.77 3.97
N ARG A 215 -5.44 5.75 5.30
CA ARG A 215 -4.69 6.64 6.19
C ARG A 215 -3.20 6.35 6.15
N SER A 216 -2.84 5.07 6.03
CA SER A 216 -1.47 4.58 5.99
C SER A 216 -1.46 3.23 5.31
N TYR A 217 -0.34 2.84 4.70
CA TYR A 217 -0.14 1.45 4.27
C TYR A 217 -0.36 0.47 5.44
N ARG A 218 0.00 0.87 6.67
CA ARG A 218 -0.12 0.09 7.90
C ARG A 218 -1.57 -0.17 8.35
N MET A 219 -2.53 0.53 7.75
CA MET A 219 -3.94 0.52 8.13
C MET A 219 -4.85 0.20 6.94
N MET A 220 -4.41 -0.67 6.04
CA MET A 220 -5.22 -1.22 4.96
C MET A 220 -5.08 -2.74 4.91
N GLU A 221 -6.12 -3.42 4.44
CA GLU A 221 -6.02 -4.85 4.12
C GLU A 221 -5.19 -5.09 2.86
N GLY A 222 -4.81 -6.35 2.64
CA GLY A 222 -4.23 -6.83 1.40
C GLY A 222 -4.90 -8.12 0.96
N PHE A 223 -4.94 -8.38 -0.33
CA PHE A 223 -5.63 -9.53 -0.91
C PHE A 223 -4.88 -10.03 -2.13
N GLY A 224 -4.73 -11.35 -2.25
CA GLY A 224 -4.22 -11.98 -3.47
C GLY A 224 -5.14 -11.82 -4.69
N VAL A 225 -6.41 -11.47 -4.44
CA VAL A 225 -7.53 -11.36 -5.40
C VAL A 225 -7.94 -12.71 -6.00
N HIS A 226 -7.00 -13.35 -6.68
CA HIS A 226 -7.20 -14.59 -7.39
C HIS A 226 -7.34 -15.78 -6.46
N THR A 227 -8.04 -16.78 -6.97
CA THR A 227 -8.02 -18.12 -6.41
C THR A 227 -6.74 -18.83 -6.88
N PHE A 228 -5.95 -19.33 -5.93
CA PHE A 228 -4.80 -20.20 -6.15
C PHE A 228 -5.15 -21.61 -5.64
N ARG A 229 -4.19 -22.54 -5.71
CA ARG A 229 -4.25 -23.84 -5.03
C ARG A 229 -3.20 -23.94 -3.94
N PHE A 230 -3.59 -24.53 -2.83
CA PHE A 230 -2.67 -25.21 -1.93
C PHE A 230 -2.69 -26.71 -2.24
N VAL A 231 -1.50 -27.32 -2.31
CA VAL A 231 -1.30 -28.75 -2.57
C VAL A 231 -0.44 -29.33 -1.45
N ASN A 232 -0.95 -30.32 -0.74
CA ASN A 232 -0.24 -30.97 0.36
C ASN A 232 0.68 -32.10 -0.11
N GLU A 233 1.36 -32.78 0.82
CA GLU A 233 2.26 -33.92 0.54
C GLU A 233 1.56 -35.12 -0.09
N GLU A 234 0.24 -35.26 0.10
CA GLU A 234 -0.57 -36.34 -0.48
C GLU A 234 -1.07 -35.99 -1.90
N GLY A 235 -0.74 -34.80 -2.42
CA GLY A 235 -1.24 -34.29 -3.70
C GLY A 235 -2.68 -33.77 -3.63
N LYS A 236 -3.29 -33.67 -2.45
CA LYS A 236 -4.64 -33.12 -2.29
C LYS A 236 -4.62 -31.60 -2.50
N ALA A 237 -5.34 -31.13 -3.50
CA ALA A 237 -5.53 -29.71 -3.78
C ALA A 237 -6.70 -29.11 -3.00
N ARG A 238 -6.57 -27.84 -2.62
CA ARG A 238 -7.67 -26.97 -2.15
C ARG A 238 -7.52 -25.59 -2.75
N PHE A 239 -8.64 -24.97 -3.11
CA PHE A 239 -8.65 -23.60 -3.57
C PHE A 239 -8.36 -22.65 -2.41
N VAL A 240 -7.56 -21.61 -2.65
CA VAL A 240 -7.14 -20.65 -1.63
C VAL A 240 -7.17 -19.21 -2.12
N LYS A 241 -7.68 -18.30 -1.28
CA LYS A 241 -7.50 -16.84 -1.42
C LYS A 241 -6.70 -16.30 -0.23
N PHE A 242 -5.73 -15.45 -0.52
CA PHE A 242 -4.83 -14.86 0.48
C PHE A 242 -5.33 -13.49 0.96
N HIS A 243 -5.16 -13.24 2.25
CA HIS A 243 -5.55 -12.01 2.95
C HIS A 243 -4.40 -11.50 3.83
N TRP A 244 -4.18 -10.20 3.86
CA TRP A 244 -3.38 -9.51 4.87
C TRP A 244 -4.31 -8.69 5.75
N LYS A 245 -4.36 -9.02 7.03
CA LYS A 245 -5.17 -8.31 8.03
C LYS A 245 -4.24 -7.40 8.86
N PRO A 246 -4.36 -6.06 8.76
CA PRO A 246 -3.50 -5.15 9.50
C PRO A 246 -3.82 -5.22 11.00
N VAL A 247 -2.80 -5.36 11.86
CA VAL A 247 -2.99 -5.42 13.32
C VAL A 247 -3.57 -4.10 13.87
N LEU A 248 -3.28 -2.99 13.20
CA LEU A 248 -3.78 -1.66 13.53
C LEU A 248 -5.21 -1.40 13.06
N GLY A 249 -5.84 -2.34 12.35
CA GLY A 249 -7.16 -2.16 11.74
C GLY A 249 -7.13 -1.41 10.42
N VAL A 250 -8.31 -1.18 9.85
CA VAL A 250 -8.50 -0.57 8.52
C VAL A 250 -9.01 0.85 8.68
N HIS A 251 -8.21 1.83 8.27
CA HIS A 251 -8.56 3.22 8.45
C HIS A 251 -8.23 4.03 7.21
N SER A 252 -9.13 4.96 6.90
CA SER A 252 -9.01 5.82 5.73
C SER A 252 -9.12 7.30 6.07
N LEU A 253 -8.60 8.12 5.17
CA LEU A 253 -8.79 9.56 5.15
C LEU A 253 -10.22 9.89 4.68
N VAL A 254 -10.62 11.15 4.82
CA VAL A 254 -11.75 11.71 4.05
C VAL A 254 -11.24 12.38 2.78
N TRP A 255 -12.10 12.56 1.78
CA TRP A 255 -11.65 12.94 0.44
C TRP A 255 -10.93 14.30 0.35
N ASP A 256 -11.49 15.32 1.00
CA ASP A 256 -10.91 16.67 1.03
C ASP A 256 -9.54 16.69 1.70
N GLU A 257 -9.41 15.96 2.81
CA GLU A 257 -8.15 15.74 3.51
C GLU A 257 -7.12 15.04 2.61
N ALA A 258 -7.52 13.96 1.94
CA ALA A 258 -6.65 13.19 1.05
C ALA A 258 -6.11 14.04 -0.12
N GLN A 259 -6.96 14.89 -0.72
CA GLN A 259 -6.53 15.85 -1.75
C GLN A 259 -5.58 16.91 -1.21
N THR A 260 -5.88 17.44 -0.02
CA THR A 260 -5.04 18.47 0.60
C THR A 260 -3.66 17.92 0.93
N ILE A 261 -3.58 16.71 1.50
CA ILE A 261 -2.30 16.02 1.75
C ILE A 261 -1.53 15.83 0.45
N ALA A 262 -2.17 15.46 -0.66
CA ALA A 262 -1.47 15.23 -1.92
C ALA A 262 -0.75 16.49 -2.45
N GLY A 263 -1.19 17.70 -2.05
CA GLY A 263 -0.49 18.95 -2.32
C GLY A 263 0.53 19.35 -1.25
N LYS A 264 0.26 19.07 0.03
CA LYS A 264 1.09 19.49 1.17
C LYS A 264 2.27 18.55 1.45
N ASP A 265 2.06 17.24 1.36
CA ASP A 265 3.08 16.19 1.46
C ASP A 265 2.75 15.04 0.50
N PRO A 266 3.17 15.12 -0.78
CA PRO A 266 2.93 14.05 -1.75
C PRO A 266 3.65 12.73 -1.38
N ASP A 267 4.54 12.74 -0.39
CA ASP A 267 5.26 11.58 0.15
C ASP A 267 4.66 11.05 1.47
N TYR A 268 3.43 11.42 1.83
CA TYR A 268 2.82 11.12 3.13
C TYR A 268 2.86 9.64 3.54
N HIS A 269 2.41 8.71 2.69
CA HIS A 269 2.41 7.27 3.06
C HIS A 269 3.82 6.69 3.07
N ARG A 270 4.69 7.15 2.17
CA ARG A 270 6.12 6.80 2.17
C ARG A 270 6.79 7.23 3.46
N ARG A 271 6.55 8.47 3.89
CA ARG A 271 7.10 9.07 5.11
C ARG A 271 6.56 8.35 6.35
N ASP A 272 5.25 8.13 6.43
CA ASP A 272 4.62 7.40 7.54
C ASP A 272 5.24 6.00 7.73
N LEU A 273 5.45 5.24 6.64
CA LEU A 273 6.08 3.92 6.73
C LEU A 273 7.54 4.01 7.18
N TRP A 274 8.32 4.91 6.55
CA TRP A 274 9.74 5.08 6.86
C TRP A 274 9.95 5.45 8.33
N GLU A 275 9.25 6.49 8.79
CA GLU A 275 9.41 7.01 10.14
C GLU A 275 8.84 6.08 11.20
N ALA A 276 7.77 5.33 10.91
CA ALA A 276 7.29 4.27 11.81
C ALA A 276 8.39 3.25 12.09
N ILE A 277 9.06 2.78 11.05
CA ILE A 277 10.16 1.82 11.18
C ILE A 277 11.36 2.45 11.92
N GLU A 278 11.75 3.68 11.61
CA GLU A 278 12.87 4.37 12.31
C GLU A 278 12.61 4.55 13.81
N ARG A 279 11.34 4.75 14.20
CA ARG A 279 10.95 4.85 15.61
C ARG A 279 10.89 3.50 16.33
N GLY A 280 10.99 2.39 15.59
CA GLY A 280 10.80 1.05 16.11
C GLY A 280 9.32 0.66 16.30
N ASP A 281 8.39 1.35 15.63
CA ASP A 281 7.01 0.91 15.55
C ASP A 281 6.96 -0.35 14.67
N GLU A 282 6.47 -1.47 15.21
CA GLU A 282 6.30 -2.69 14.41
C GLU A 282 5.16 -2.50 13.40
N VAL A 283 5.45 -2.70 12.11
CA VAL A 283 4.45 -2.66 11.05
C VAL A 283 4.00 -4.07 10.76
N GLU A 284 2.80 -4.42 11.25
CA GLU A 284 2.37 -5.82 11.34
C GLU A 284 1.09 -6.13 10.56
N TYR A 285 1.11 -7.26 9.85
CA TYR A 285 -0.05 -7.84 9.19
C TYR A 285 -0.13 -9.33 9.46
N GLU A 286 -1.32 -9.84 9.75
CA GLU A 286 -1.57 -11.27 9.82
C GLU A 286 -1.92 -11.83 8.44
N LEU A 287 -1.25 -12.91 8.04
CA LEU A 287 -1.61 -13.65 6.84
C LEU A 287 -2.82 -14.52 7.15
N GLY A 288 -3.91 -14.29 6.43
CA GLY A 288 -5.11 -15.10 6.44
C GLY A 288 -5.28 -15.84 5.13
N VAL A 289 -5.94 -16.99 5.18
CA VAL A 289 -6.36 -17.76 4.02
C VAL A 289 -7.83 -18.15 4.12
N GLN A 290 -8.57 -17.97 3.04
CA GLN A 290 -9.84 -18.65 2.83
C GLN A 290 -9.56 -19.91 2.03
N MET A 291 -10.22 -21.02 2.38
CA MET A 291 -10.00 -22.31 1.72
C MET A 291 -11.32 -22.96 1.35
N ILE A 292 -11.38 -23.54 0.15
CA ILE A 292 -12.52 -24.29 -0.37
C ILE A 292 -11.98 -25.64 -0.85
N ASP A 293 -12.60 -26.74 -0.42
CA ASP A 293 -12.26 -28.08 -0.92
C ASP A 293 -12.63 -28.20 -2.41
N GLU A 294 -11.91 -29.02 -3.17
CA GLU A 294 -12.06 -29.07 -4.64
C GLU A 294 -13.48 -29.51 -5.05
N GLU A 295 -14.11 -30.42 -4.30
CA GLU A 295 -15.50 -30.86 -4.50
C GLU A 295 -16.55 -29.74 -4.33
N ASP A 296 -16.16 -28.59 -3.77
CA ASP A 296 -17.04 -27.48 -3.44
C ASP A 296 -16.98 -26.33 -4.45
N GLU A 297 -16.16 -26.45 -5.51
CA GLU A 297 -15.92 -25.41 -6.54
C GLU A 297 -17.21 -24.73 -7.03
N PHE A 298 -18.27 -25.53 -7.28
CA PHE A 298 -19.52 -25.08 -7.88
C PHE A 298 -20.68 -24.89 -6.86
N LYS A 299 -20.40 -24.83 -5.55
CA LYS A 299 -21.43 -24.70 -4.50
C LYS A 299 -21.84 -23.25 -4.20
N PHE A 300 -21.26 -22.27 -4.89
CA PHE A 300 -21.45 -20.85 -4.63
C PHE A 300 -22.26 -20.19 -5.76
N ASP A 301 -22.97 -19.11 -5.44
CA ASP A 301 -23.71 -18.30 -6.41
C ASP A 301 -22.80 -17.43 -7.30
N PHE A 302 -21.49 -17.58 -7.16
CA PHE A 302 -20.46 -16.91 -7.95
C PHE A 302 -19.40 -17.92 -8.35
N ASP A 303 -18.75 -17.68 -9.49
CA ASP A 303 -17.61 -18.49 -9.90
C ASP A 303 -16.39 -18.13 -9.05
N ILE A 304 -15.75 -19.13 -8.42
CA ILE A 304 -14.58 -18.89 -7.58
C ILE A 304 -13.36 -18.44 -8.39
N LEU A 305 -13.35 -18.65 -9.71
CA LEU A 305 -12.29 -18.23 -10.62
C LEU A 305 -12.52 -16.83 -11.19
N ASP A 306 -13.65 -16.18 -10.86
CA ASP A 306 -13.94 -14.82 -11.30
C ASP A 306 -13.23 -13.81 -10.37
N PRO A 307 -12.21 -13.06 -10.87
CA PRO A 307 -11.48 -12.09 -10.06
C PRO A 307 -12.31 -10.85 -9.70
N THR A 308 -13.49 -10.66 -10.29
CA THR A 308 -14.45 -9.62 -9.89
C THR A 308 -15.32 -10.04 -8.70
N LYS A 309 -15.13 -11.26 -8.19
CA LYS A 309 -15.89 -11.83 -7.07
C LYS A 309 -15.02 -12.04 -5.83
N LEU A 310 -15.46 -11.51 -4.69
CA LEU A 310 -14.93 -11.86 -3.38
C LEU A 310 -15.63 -13.11 -2.85
N TRP A 311 -14.98 -13.80 -1.92
CA TRP A 311 -15.62 -14.83 -1.10
C TRP A 311 -16.03 -14.18 0.22
N PRO A 312 -17.34 -14.01 0.51
CA PRO A 312 -17.76 -13.38 1.76
C PRO A 312 -17.24 -14.16 2.97
N GLU A 313 -16.70 -13.44 3.97
CA GLU A 313 -16.07 -14.08 5.14
C GLU A 313 -17.09 -14.85 6.00
N GLU A 314 -18.37 -14.50 5.89
CA GLU A 314 -19.48 -15.21 6.55
C GLU A 314 -19.81 -16.55 5.89
N ILE A 315 -19.37 -16.76 4.65
CA ILE A 315 -19.56 -18.02 3.90
C ILE A 315 -18.28 -18.85 3.96
N VAL A 316 -17.13 -18.23 3.65
CA VAL A 316 -15.81 -18.88 3.72
C VAL A 316 -14.95 -18.08 4.69
N PRO A 317 -14.79 -18.51 5.96
CA PRO A 317 -14.07 -17.73 6.95
C PRO A 317 -12.57 -17.63 6.64
N VAL A 318 -11.97 -16.51 7.02
CA VAL A 318 -10.52 -16.33 6.94
C VAL A 318 -9.86 -17.05 8.12
N LYS A 319 -9.03 -18.07 7.83
CA LYS A 319 -8.14 -18.69 8.81
C LYS A 319 -6.85 -17.89 8.89
N ILE A 320 -6.55 -17.30 10.04
CA ILE A 320 -5.26 -16.65 10.29
C ILE A 320 -4.18 -17.71 10.49
N ILE A 321 -3.08 -17.63 9.73
CA ILE A 321 -2.04 -18.66 9.66
C ILE A 321 -0.65 -18.16 10.05
N GLY A 322 -0.42 -16.86 10.14
CA GLY A 322 0.90 -16.32 10.49
C GLY A 322 0.93 -14.80 10.52
N LYS A 323 2.11 -14.23 10.79
CA LYS A 323 2.32 -12.79 10.88
C LYS A 323 3.55 -12.34 10.13
N MET A 324 3.43 -11.21 9.46
CA MET A 324 4.53 -10.45 8.88
C MET A 324 4.79 -9.20 9.71
N THR A 325 6.06 -8.93 10.02
CA THR A 325 6.52 -7.73 10.70
C THR A 325 7.56 -7.03 9.83
N LEU A 326 7.28 -5.80 9.38
CA LEU A 326 8.26 -4.95 8.69
C LEU A 326 8.98 -4.09 9.73
N ASN A 327 10.30 -4.18 9.74
CA ASN A 327 11.13 -3.67 10.83
C ASN A 327 12.43 -3.00 10.35
N ARG A 328 12.62 -2.85 9.03
CA ARG A 328 13.79 -2.16 8.52
C ARG A 328 13.54 -1.50 7.18
N ASN A 329 13.97 -0.24 7.07
CA ASN A 329 14.04 0.49 5.82
C ASN A 329 15.13 -0.08 4.89
N GLN A 330 15.06 0.28 3.62
CA GLN A 330 16.12 0.11 2.62
C GLN A 330 17.26 1.12 2.88
N ASP A 331 18.47 0.72 2.50
CA ASP A 331 19.63 1.63 2.48
C ASP A 331 19.60 2.53 1.24
N ASN A 332 19.12 2.01 0.11
CA ASN A 332 18.99 2.76 -1.13
C ASN A 332 17.68 2.44 -1.88
N VAL A 333 16.81 3.45 -2.00
CA VAL A 333 15.49 3.32 -2.67
C VAL A 333 15.60 2.82 -4.10
N PHE A 334 16.60 3.26 -4.87
CA PHE A 334 16.75 2.82 -6.25
C PHE A 334 17.21 1.35 -6.34
N ALA A 335 18.25 1.00 -5.58
CA ALA A 335 18.84 -0.35 -5.57
C ALA A 335 17.86 -1.43 -5.11
N GLU A 336 16.98 -1.09 -4.16
CA GLU A 336 16.11 -2.07 -3.49
C GLU A 336 14.65 -1.90 -3.92
N THR A 337 14.04 -0.74 -3.68
CA THR A 337 12.61 -0.51 -3.96
C THR A 337 12.30 -0.34 -5.45
N GLU A 338 13.14 0.38 -6.19
CA GLU A 338 12.87 0.61 -7.61
C GLU A 338 13.19 -0.62 -8.45
N GLN A 339 14.32 -1.30 -8.17
CA GLN A 339 14.77 -2.44 -8.94
C GLN A 339 14.18 -3.80 -8.51
N VAL A 340 13.44 -3.89 -7.40
CA VAL A 340 12.74 -5.14 -7.08
C VAL A 340 11.74 -5.54 -8.18
N ALA A 341 11.70 -6.82 -8.52
CA ALA A 341 10.75 -7.42 -9.44
C ALA A 341 9.90 -8.45 -8.69
N PHE A 342 8.60 -8.22 -8.65
CA PHE A 342 7.61 -9.17 -8.15
C PHE A 342 6.90 -9.81 -9.33
N HIS A 343 6.45 -11.05 -9.17
CA HIS A 343 5.69 -11.75 -10.21
C HIS A 343 4.79 -12.83 -9.58
N PRO A 344 3.45 -12.82 -9.79
CA PRO A 344 2.59 -13.87 -9.26
C PRO A 344 2.92 -15.29 -9.78
N GLY A 345 3.72 -15.43 -10.85
CA GLY A 345 4.22 -16.71 -11.34
C GLY A 345 5.43 -17.26 -10.56
N HIS A 346 6.02 -16.48 -9.65
CA HIS A 346 7.02 -16.98 -8.71
C HIS A 346 6.30 -17.69 -7.55
N VAL A 347 5.94 -18.95 -7.78
CA VAL A 347 5.41 -19.87 -6.76
C VAL A 347 6.50 -20.85 -6.28
N VAL A 348 6.20 -21.57 -5.20
CA VAL A 348 7.05 -22.61 -4.60
C VAL A 348 6.26 -23.92 -4.51
N PRO A 349 6.90 -25.09 -4.38
CA PRO A 349 6.19 -26.36 -4.20
C PRO A 349 5.09 -26.26 -3.14
N GLY A 350 3.91 -26.79 -3.44
CA GLY A 350 2.74 -26.72 -2.56
C GLY A 350 1.82 -25.52 -2.77
N ILE A 351 2.16 -24.59 -3.69
CA ILE A 351 1.27 -23.55 -4.20
C ILE A 351 1.19 -23.69 -5.72
N ASP A 352 -0.01 -23.70 -6.29
CA ASP A 352 -0.21 -23.75 -7.74
C ASP A 352 -1.31 -22.76 -8.19
N PHE A 353 -1.52 -22.65 -9.48
CA PHE A 353 -2.46 -21.72 -10.09
C PHE A 353 -3.86 -22.33 -10.28
N THR A 354 -4.80 -21.48 -10.66
CA THR A 354 -6.11 -21.88 -11.19
C THR A 354 -6.34 -21.28 -12.58
N ASN A 355 -7.48 -21.62 -13.19
CA ASN A 355 -7.88 -21.09 -14.49
C ASN A 355 -8.56 -19.71 -14.43
N ASP A 356 -8.37 -18.94 -13.36
CA ASP A 356 -8.73 -17.51 -13.35
C ASP A 356 -8.08 -16.82 -14.58
N PRO A 357 -8.88 -16.33 -15.55
CA PRO A 357 -8.35 -15.88 -16.83
C PRO A 357 -7.57 -14.56 -16.73
N LEU A 358 -7.74 -13.80 -15.65
CA LEU A 358 -6.90 -12.65 -15.36
C LEU A 358 -5.55 -13.09 -14.79
N LEU A 359 -5.54 -14.03 -13.84
CA LEU A 359 -4.29 -14.59 -13.28
C LEU A 359 -3.42 -15.17 -14.40
N GLN A 360 -4.01 -15.97 -15.29
CA GLN A 360 -3.30 -16.64 -16.38
C GLN A 360 -2.52 -15.65 -17.28
N GLY A 361 -3.11 -14.51 -17.64
CA GLY A 361 -2.37 -13.49 -18.41
C GLY A 361 -1.31 -12.74 -17.59
N ARG A 362 -1.51 -12.58 -16.28
CA ARG A 362 -0.47 -12.02 -15.38
C ARG A 362 0.77 -12.92 -15.30
N LEU A 363 0.62 -14.24 -15.46
CA LEU A 363 1.74 -15.18 -15.49
C LEU A 363 2.72 -14.89 -16.66
N PHE A 364 2.24 -14.32 -17.77
CA PHE A 364 3.09 -13.86 -18.87
C PHE A 364 3.74 -12.50 -18.58
N SER A 365 2.90 -11.50 -18.26
CA SER A 365 3.29 -10.07 -18.33
C SER A 365 4.45 -9.68 -17.43
N TYR A 366 4.50 -10.22 -16.21
CA TYR A 366 5.44 -9.76 -15.19
C TYR A 366 6.86 -10.27 -15.38
N THR A 367 7.09 -11.30 -16.19
CA THR A 367 8.45 -11.66 -16.65
C THR A 367 8.85 -10.77 -17.83
N ASP A 368 7.96 -10.62 -18.81
CA ASP A 368 8.17 -9.83 -20.02
C ASP A 368 8.54 -8.36 -19.73
N THR A 369 7.75 -7.68 -18.90
CA THR A 369 7.94 -6.24 -18.62
C THR A 369 9.31 -5.92 -17.98
N GLN A 370 9.95 -6.89 -17.32
CA GLN A 370 11.26 -6.68 -16.68
C GLN A 370 12.39 -6.59 -17.69
N LEU A 371 12.23 -7.16 -18.89
CA LEU A 371 13.28 -7.19 -19.90
C LEU A 371 13.73 -5.79 -20.30
N ILE A 372 12.78 -4.85 -20.41
CA ILE A 372 13.07 -3.44 -20.69
C ILE A 372 13.28 -2.66 -19.39
N ARG A 373 12.43 -2.87 -18.39
CA ARG A 373 12.48 -2.11 -17.13
C ARG A 373 13.82 -2.27 -16.39
N LEU A 374 14.35 -3.49 -16.37
CA LEU A 374 15.57 -3.86 -15.64
C LEU A 374 16.72 -4.29 -16.57
N GLY A 375 16.61 -3.97 -17.87
CA GLY A 375 17.73 -4.08 -18.81
C GLY A 375 18.15 -5.50 -19.18
N GLY A 376 17.26 -6.50 -19.08
CA GLY A 376 17.48 -7.84 -19.66
C GLY A 376 17.00 -9.00 -18.77
N PRO A 377 17.31 -10.26 -19.15
CA PRO A 377 16.82 -11.46 -18.48
C PRO A 377 17.53 -11.76 -17.14
N ASN A 378 18.65 -11.09 -16.85
CA ASN A 378 19.42 -11.27 -15.61
C ASN A 378 18.92 -10.41 -14.44
N PHE A 379 17.70 -9.88 -14.48
CA PHE A 379 17.14 -9.07 -13.40
C PHE A 379 17.08 -9.80 -12.04
N HIS A 380 17.08 -11.13 -12.05
CA HIS A 380 17.16 -11.98 -10.86
C HIS A 380 18.52 -11.89 -10.14
N GLU A 381 19.59 -11.44 -10.82
CA GLU A 381 20.92 -11.26 -10.25
C GLU A 381 21.11 -9.92 -9.54
N ILE A 382 20.19 -8.96 -9.77
CA ILE A 382 20.13 -7.70 -9.01
C ILE A 382 19.93 -8.05 -7.53
N PRO A 383 20.73 -7.48 -6.59
CA PRO A 383 20.82 -7.94 -5.22
C PRO A 383 19.49 -8.18 -4.51
N ILE A 384 18.52 -7.26 -4.61
CA ILE A 384 17.22 -7.39 -3.95
C ILE A 384 16.38 -8.56 -4.51
N ASN A 385 16.56 -8.94 -5.77
CA ASN A 385 15.79 -10.01 -6.43
C ASN A 385 16.38 -11.41 -6.22
N ARG A 386 17.67 -11.49 -5.84
CA ARG A 386 18.35 -12.78 -5.65
C ARG A 386 17.63 -13.62 -4.58
N PRO A 387 17.39 -14.93 -4.83
CA PRO A 387 16.92 -15.82 -3.78
C PRO A 387 17.99 -16.04 -2.72
N VAL A 388 17.58 -16.34 -1.50
CA VAL A 388 18.51 -16.70 -0.41
C VAL A 388 18.93 -18.17 -0.48
N CYS A 389 18.13 -19.01 -1.13
CA CYS A 389 18.47 -20.39 -1.44
C CYS A 389 19.44 -20.48 -2.64
N PRO A 390 20.19 -21.61 -2.79
CA PRO A 390 20.98 -21.85 -3.99
C PRO A 390 20.13 -21.91 -5.25
N PHE A 391 20.70 -21.54 -6.40
CA PHE A 391 20.07 -21.69 -7.71
C PHE A 391 21.12 -22.08 -8.75
N HIS A 392 20.83 -23.12 -9.54
CA HIS A 392 21.72 -23.65 -10.58
C HIS A 392 20.88 -24.14 -11.75
N ASN A 393 21.26 -23.77 -12.96
CA ASN A 393 20.54 -24.16 -14.18
C ASN A 393 21.48 -24.06 -15.40
N ASN A 394 20.91 -24.28 -16.58
CA ASN A 394 21.62 -24.22 -17.87
C ASN A 394 21.34 -22.91 -18.65
N GLN A 395 21.02 -21.80 -17.98
CA GLN A 395 20.85 -20.49 -18.60
C GLN A 395 22.16 -19.67 -18.52
N TYR A 396 22.52 -19.01 -19.62
CA TYR A 396 23.80 -18.31 -19.80
C TYR A 396 23.61 -16.94 -20.45
N ASP A 397 24.68 -16.14 -20.45
CA ASP A 397 24.80 -14.87 -21.15
C ASP A 397 23.75 -13.82 -20.74
N GLY A 398 23.25 -13.02 -21.69
CA GLY A 398 22.34 -11.90 -21.43
C GLY A 398 23.05 -10.64 -20.92
N TYR A 399 22.34 -9.51 -20.96
CA TYR A 399 22.87 -8.23 -20.45
C TYR A 399 23.18 -8.32 -18.96
N HIS A 400 24.28 -7.66 -18.56
CA HIS A 400 24.72 -7.54 -17.17
C HIS A 400 24.83 -8.87 -16.41
N ARG A 401 25.32 -9.93 -17.07
CA ARG A 401 25.55 -11.23 -16.43
C ARG A 401 26.60 -11.12 -15.31
N MET A 402 26.18 -11.38 -14.08
CA MET A 402 26.99 -11.30 -12.86
C MET A 402 27.58 -12.65 -12.48
N THR A 403 26.81 -13.74 -12.60
CA THR A 403 27.28 -15.08 -12.25
C THR A 403 28.19 -15.63 -13.34
N ILE A 404 29.42 -15.98 -12.97
CA ILE A 404 30.38 -16.70 -13.83
C ILE A 404 30.18 -18.20 -13.62
N ASN A 405 29.39 -18.82 -14.47
CA ASN A 405 29.24 -20.28 -14.51
C ASN A 405 30.58 -20.93 -14.89
N LYS A 406 30.96 -22.00 -14.19
CA LYS A 406 32.21 -22.73 -14.43
C LYS A 406 31.94 -23.98 -15.25
N GLY A 407 32.91 -24.36 -16.07
CA GLY A 407 32.89 -25.59 -16.85
C GLY A 407 32.35 -25.41 -18.27
N PRO A 408 32.42 -26.48 -19.10
CA PRO A 408 32.13 -26.40 -20.52
C PRO A 408 30.67 -26.73 -20.89
N VAL A 409 29.81 -27.09 -19.92
CA VAL A 409 28.47 -27.63 -20.16
C VAL A 409 27.40 -26.56 -19.94
N ALA A 410 26.54 -26.37 -20.95
CA ALA A 410 25.42 -25.42 -20.92
C ALA A 410 24.08 -26.04 -21.34
N TYR A 411 23.92 -27.36 -21.20
CA TYR A 411 22.74 -28.08 -21.66
C TYR A 411 22.45 -29.33 -20.80
N HIS A 412 21.18 -29.73 -20.79
CA HIS A 412 20.70 -30.94 -20.11
C HIS A 412 20.95 -32.20 -20.96
N LYS A 413 21.06 -33.37 -20.31
CA LYS A 413 21.51 -34.65 -20.85
C LYS A 413 22.93 -34.58 -21.41
N ASN A 414 23.90 -34.38 -20.52
CA ASN A 414 25.31 -34.32 -20.85
C ASN A 414 26.12 -35.39 -20.08
N SER A 415 27.18 -35.93 -20.68
CA SER A 415 28.12 -36.83 -19.99
C SER A 415 29.36 -36.10 -19.43
N LEU A 416 29.65 -34.90 -19.95
CA LEU A 416 30.86 -34.14 -19.59
C LEU A 416 30.82 -33.61 -18.14
N GLN A 417 29.63 -33.47 -17.57
CA GLN A 417 29.42 -33.06 -16.18
C GLN A 417 28.39 -33.97 -15.48
N ASN A 418 28.33 -35.25 -15.87
CA ASN A 418 27.42 -36.23 -15.27
C ASN A 418 25.95 -35.79 -15.18
N ASN A 419 25.49 -34.99 -16.16
CA ASN A 419 24.16 -34.38 -16.20
C ASN A 419 23.86 -33.32 -15.11
N ASP A 420 24.86 -32.82 -14.39
CA ASP A 420 24.66 -31.74 -13.41
C ASP A 420 24.50 -30.37 -14.09
N PRO A 421 23.63 -29.48 -13.55
CA PRO A 421 22.59 -29.78 -12.56
C PRO A 421 21.47 -30.64 -13.19
N ALA A 422 21.08 -31.72 -12.50
CA ALA A 422 19.96 -32.57 -12.89
C ALA A 422 18.62 -32.03 -12.32
N PRO A 423 17.47 -32.36 -12.94
CA PRO A 423 16.16 -32.09 -12.34
C PRO A 423 16.00 -32.85 -11.01
N ALA A 424 15.41 -32.20 -10.01
CA ALA A 424 14.99 -32.85 -8.76
C ALA A 424 13.67 -33.62 -8.96
N SER A 425 13.50 -34.76 -8.29
CA SER A 425 12.19 -35.44 -8.22
C SER A 425 11.22 -34.68 -7.32
N GLU A 426 9.93 -35.04 -7.34
CA GLU A 426 8.95 -34.43 -6.44
C GLU A 426 9.29 -34.69 -4.97
N GLU A 427 9.75 -35.90 -4.64
CA GLU A 427 10.18 -36.29 -3.28
C GLU A 427 11.43 -35.55 -2.82
N GLU A 428 12.24 -35.04 -3.76
CA GLU A 428 13.39 -34.18 -3.49
C GLU A 428 13.02 -32.69 -3.39
N GLY A 429 11.72 -32.34 -3.51
CA GLY A 429 11.22 -30.97 -3.47
C GLY A 429 11.11 -30.29 -4.83
N GLY A 430 11.18 -31.05 -5.93
CA GLY A 430 10.94 -30.56 -7.29
C GLY A 430 9.50 -30.04 -7.45
N TYR A 431 9.33 -28.89 -8.10
CA TYR A 431 8.00 -28.35 -8.40
C TYR A 431 7.28 -29.24 -9.42
N VAL A 432 6.07 -29.66 -9.09
CA VAL A 432 5.16 -30.40 -9.96
C VAL A 432 3.84 -29.65 -10.01
N HIS A 433 3.31 -29.45 -11.22
CA HIS A 433 1.98 -28.89 -11.39
C HIS A 433 0.92 -29.90 -10.94
N TYR A 434 -0.11 -29.40 -10.24
CA TYR A 434 -1.33 -30.16 -10.01
C TYR A 434 -1.93 -30.60 -11.35
N GLU A 435 -2.19 -31.89 -11.49
CA GLU A 435 -2.70 -32.50 -12.73
C GLU A 435 -4.21 -32.25 -12.89
N GLU A 436 -4.61 -30.97 -12.94
CA GLU A 436 -6.00 -30.57 -13.14
C GLU A 436 -6.55 -31.17 -14.45
N LYS A 437 -7.76 -31.73 -14.38
CA LYS A 437 -8.45 -32.25 -15.57
C LYS A 437 -8.92 -31.10 -16.47
N VAL A 438 -8.35 -30.99 -17.65
CA VAL A 438 -8.76 -30.01 -18.67
C VAL A 438 -9.61 -30.67 -19.77
N GLU A 439 -10.88 -30.27 -19.90
CA GLU A 439 -11.77 -30.67 -20.98
C GLU A 439 -12.43 -29.45 -21.63
N GLY A 440 -12.35 -29.33 -22.96
CA GLY A 440 -12.97 -28.20 -23.65
C GLY A 440 -12.60 -28.07 -25.13
N LYS A 441 -13.19 -27.09 -25.81
CA LYS A 441 -12.82 -26.67 -27.16
C LYS A 441 -11.91 -25.43 -27.08
N LYS A 442 -10.99 -25.27 -28.03
CA LYS A 442 -10.22 -24.03 -28.17
C LYS A 442 -11.13 -22.90 -28.66
N ILE A 443 -11.47 -21.96 -27.79
CA ILE A 443 -12.41 -20.85 -28.06
C ILE A 443 -11.90 -19.54 -27.47
N ARG A 444 -12.52 -18.42 -27.87
CA ARG A 444 -12.41 -17.13 -27.19
C ARG A 444 -13.81 -16.71 -26.77
N GLN A 445 -14.16 -17.02 -25.52
CA GLN A 445 -15.49 -16.76 -24.97
C GLN A 445 -15.38 -16.64 -23.44
N ARG A 446 -16.14 -15.72 -22.84
CA ARG A 446 -16.26 -15.61 -21.39
C ARG A 446 -17.21 -16.70 -20.87
N SER A 447 -16.91 -17.29 -19.72
CA SER A 447 -17.81 -18.25 -19.06
C SER A 447 -19.16 -17.58 -18.74
N GLU A 448 -20.25 -18.32 -18.86
CA GLU A 448 -21.57 -17.80 -18.47
C GLU A 448 -21.66 -17.56 -16.96
N SER A 449 -20.93 -18.34 -16.14
CA SER A 449 -20.82 -18.18 -14.68
C SER A 449 -20.23 -16.83 -14.25
N PHE A 450 -19.57 -16.11 -15.17
CA PHE A 450 -18.98 -14.79 -14.92
C PHE A 450 -19.98 -13.66 -15.24
N ASN A 451 -21.16 -13.97 -15.79
CA ASN A 451 -22.17 -13.01 -16.25
C ASN A 451 -23.09 -12.53 -15.11
N ASP A 452 -22.50 -12.24 -13.96
CA ASP A 452 -23.15 -11.55 -12.84
C ASP A 452 -22.27 -10.37 -12.43
N HIS A 453 -22.75 -9.17 -12.68
CA HIS A 453 -21.95 -7.95 -12.51
C HIS A 453 -22.41 -7.10 -11.34
N TYR A 454 -23.62 -7.32 -10.83
CA TYR A 454 -24.29 -6.38 -9.93
C TYR A 454 -24.54 -6.94 -8.54
N SER A 455 -24.60 -8.28 -8.36
CA SER A 455 -24.92 -8.91 -7.07
C SER A 455 -23.95 -8.49 -5.96
N GLN A 456 -22.63 -8.58 -6.22
CA GLN A 456 -21.61 -8.27 -5.22
C GLN A 456 -21.36 -6.76 -5.08
N ALA A 457 -21.58 -5.97 -6.15
CA ALA A 457 -21.61 -4.51 -6.02
C ALA A 457 -22.71 -4.07 -5.04
N LYS A 458 -23.90 -4.69 -5.14
CA LYS A 458 -25.02 -4.47 -4.24
C LYS A 458 -24.77 -5.02 -2.83
N LEU A 459 -24.15 -6.19 -2.70
CA LEU A 459 -23.70 -6.75 -1.42
C LEU A 459 -22.78 -5.75 -0.70
N PHE A 460 -21.74 -5.25 -1.38
CA PHE A 460 -20.82 -4.26 -0.83
C PHE A 460 -21.57 -3.01 -0.38
N TRP A 461 -22.40 -2.42 -1.25
CA TRP A 461 -23.23 -1.26 -0.92
C TRP A 461 -24.10 -1.50 0.31
N ASN A 462 -24.76 -2.65 0.40
CA ASN A 462 -25.63 -2.99 1.52
C ASN A 462 -24.87 -3.15 2.85
N SER A 463 -23.56 -3.42 2.78
CA SER A 463 -22.68 -3.65 3.92
C SER A 463 -22.09 -2.37 4.50
N MET A 464 -22.16 -1.25 3.77
CA MET A 464 -21.65 0.05 4.21
C MET A 464 -22.54 0.68 5.29
N SER A 465 -21.90 1.31 6.28
CA SER A 465 -22.55 2.20 7.23
C SER A 465 -23.14 3.44 6.53
N PRO A 466 -24.04 4.21 7.18
CA PRO A 466 -24.60 5.42 6.57
C PRO A 466 -23.53 6.43 6.11
N VAL A 467 -22.47 6.65 6.89
CA VAL A 467 -21.38 7.57 6.55
C VAL A 467 -20.55 7.07 5.37
N GLU A 468 -20.22 5.76 5.34
CA GLU A 468 -19.49 5.17 4.21
C GLU A 468 -20.31 5.26 2.91
N LYS A 469 -21.64 5.11 2.98
CA LYS A 469 -22.52 5.33 1.83
C LYS A 469 -22.50 6.77 1.34
N GLU A 470 -22.52 7.74 2.25
CA GLU A 470 -22.42 9.16 1.91
C GLU A 470 -21.08 9.49 1.24
N HIS A 471 -19.98 8.92 1.74
CA HIS A 471 -18.66 9.11 1.15
C HIS A 471 -18.58 8.50 -0.25
N ILE A 472 -19.16 7.32 -0.48
CA ILE A 472 -19.26 6.71 -1.82
C ILE A 472 -20.06 7.60 -2.77
N ILE A 473 -21.24 8.09 -2.34
CA ILE A 473 -22.06 9.01 -3.14
C ILE A 473 -21.26 10.27 -3.49
N SER A 474 -20.57 10.86 -2.51
CA SER A 474 -19.77 12.07 -2.68
C SER A 474 -18.60 11.83 -3.63
N ALA A 475 -17.94 10.67 -3.56
CA ALA A 475 -16.88 10.28 -4.48
C ALA A 475 -17.39 10.16 -5.91
N PHE A 476 -18.51 9.47 -6.15
CA PHE A 476 -19.14 9.41 -7.48
C PHE A 476 -19.48 10.80 -8.00
N ARG A 477 -20.10 11.65 -7.16
CA ARG A 477 -20.45 13.03 -7.55
C ARG A 477 -19.22 13.85 -7.92
N PHE A 478 -18.12 13.69 -7.19
CA PHE A 478 -16.87 14.36 -7.48
C PHE A 478 -16.24 13.86 -8.79
N GLU A 479 -16.06 12.55 -8.91
CA GLU A 479 -15.35 11.90 -10.02
C GLU A 479 -16.13 12.09 -11.33
N VAL A 480 -17.39 11.66 -11.36
CA VAL A 480 -18.27 11.74 -12.53
C VAL A 480 -18.67 13.19 -12.82
N GLY A 481 -18.68 14.07 -11.81
CA GLY A 481 -18.87 15.50 -12.00
C GLY A 481 -17.77 16.17 -12.83
N LYS A 482 -16.55 15.60 -12.85
CA LYS A 482 -15.43 16.09 -13.66
C LYS A 482 -15.43 15.58 -15.11
N VAL A 483 -16.13 14.49 -15.40
CA VAL A 483 -16.31 13.95 -16.76
C VAL A 483 -16.99 15.00 -17.64
N LYS A 484 -16.47 15.37 -18.80
CA LYS A 484 -17.06 16.43 -19.64
C LYS A 484 -18.29 15.94 -20.41
N SER A 485 -18.29 14.69 -20.87
CA SER A 485 -19.39 14.11 -21.63
C SER A 485 -20.63 13.86 -20.76
N LYS A 486 -21.69 14.62 -21.00
CA LYS A 486 -22.99 14.42 -20.32
C LYS A 486 -23.58 13.03 -20.59
N ASP A 487 -23.33 12.48 -21.77
CA ASP A 487 -23.82 11.14 -22.13
C ASP A 487 -23.10 10.06 -21.32
N VAL A 488 -21.78 10.16 -21.12
CA VAL A 488 -21.04 9.24 -20.24
C VAL A 488 -21.56 9.33 -18.81
N ARG A 489 -21.78 10.54 -18.27
CA ARG A 489 -22.39 10.71 -16.94
C ARG A 489 -23.75 10.01 -16.83
N ARG A 490 -24.59 10.11 -17.87
CA ARG A 490 -25.90 9.43 -17.92
C ARG A 490 -25.75 7.92 -17.93
N GLN A 491 -24.82 7.39 -18.74
CA GLN A 491 -24.56 5.95 -18.80
C GLN A 491 -24.05 5.42 -17.45
N VAL A 492 -23.20 6.17 -16.74
CA VAL A 492 -22.75 5.81 -15.38
C VAL A 492 -23.95 5.71 -14.43
N VAL A 493 -24.85 6.70 -14.42
CA VAL A 493 -26.07 6.66 -13.60
C VAL A 493 -26.93 5.43 -13.94
N HIS A 494 -27.12 5.12 -15.21
CA HIS A 494 -27.86 3.92 -15.63
C HIS A 494 -27.17 2.63 -15.19
N MET A 495 -25.84 2.55 -15.32
CA MET A 495 -25.03 1.41 -14.90
C MET A 495 -25.19 1.13 -13.40
N PHE A 496 -25.12 2.16 -12.56
CA PHE A 496 -25.27 2.02 -11.11
C PHE A 496 -26.72 1.92 -10.64
N ASN A 497 -27.71 2.25 -11.48
CA ASN A 497 -29.13 1.94 -11.21
C ASN A 497 -29.37 0.43 -11.14
N ARG A 498 -28.56 -0.38 -11.82
CA ARG A 498 -28.59 -1.85 -11.72
C ARG A 498 -27.93 -2.38 -10.45
N VAL A 499 -27.14 -1.56 -9.76
CA VAL A 499 -26.64 -1.86 -8.42
C VAL A 499 -27.70 -1.50 -7.39
N ASP A 500 -28.09 -0.23 -7.32
CA ASP A 500 -29.06 0.29 -6.35
C ASP A 500 -29.71 1.60 -6.87
N GLY A 501 -31.05 1.65 -6.93
CA GLY A 501 -31.74 2.82 -7.48
C GLY A 501 -31.64 4.10 -6.65
N GLU A 502 -31.48 3.99 -5.33
CA GLU A 502 -31.27 5.18 -4.49
C GLU A 502 -29.87 5.76 -4.68
N LEU A 503 -28.84 4.90 -4.71
CA LEU A 503 -27.48 5.29 -5.09
C LEU A 503 -27.49 6.03 -6.44
N ALA A 504 -28.13 5.48 -7.46
CA ALA A 504 -28.18 6.09 -8.79
C ALA A 504 -28.86 7.46 -8.80
N LYS A 505 -29.98 7.62 -8.07
CA LYS A 505 -30.65 8.93 -7.89
C LYS A 505 -29.74 9.94 -7.21
N GLN A 506 -29.02 9.51 -6.16
CA GLN A 506 -28.08 10.36 -5.45
C GLN A 506 -26.90 10.77 -6.35
N ILE A 507 -26.36 9.87 -7.17
CA ILE A 507 -25.34 10.22 -8.16
C ILE A 507 -25.88 11.25 -9.15
N ALA A 508 -27.05 10.99 -9.76
CA ALA A 508 -27.67 11.86 -10.75
C ALA A 508 -27.83 13.30 -10.26
N ALA A 509 -28.28 13.47 -9.00
CA ALA A 509 -28.49 14.76 -8.37
C ALA A 509 -27.21 15.63 -8.30
N GLY A 510 -26.01 15.02 -8.29
CA GLY A 510 -24.75 15.76 -8.22
C GLY A 510 -24.01 15.93 -9.54
N VAL A 511 -24.43 15.26 -10.62
CA VAL A 511 -23.66 15.23 -11.90
C VAL A 511 -24.39 15.84 -13.09
N GLY A 512 -25.58 16.40 -12.86
CA GLY A 512 -26.33 17.20 -13.84
C GLY A 512 -27.04 16.36 -14.92
N VAL A 513 -27.51 15.17 -14.56
CA VAL A 513 -28.33 14.29 -15.42
C VAL A 513 -29.62 13.91 -14.70
N GLU A 514 -30.63 13.51 -15.46
CA GLU A 514 -31.93 13.11 -14.88
C GLU A 514 -31.78 11.80 -14.07
N PRO A 515 -32.46 11.68 -12.92
CA PRO A 515 -32.50 10.44 -12.17
C PRO A 515 -33.23 9.34 -12.96
N PRO A 516 -32.92 8.05 -12.72
CA PRO A 516 -33.65 6.96 -13.35
C PRO A 516 -35.13 6.95 -12.91
N GLU A 517 -36.05 6.77 -13.87
CA GLU A 517 -37.49 6.72 -13.60
C GLU A 517 -37.91 5.46 -12.83
N LYS A 518 -37.18 4.35 -13.04
CA LYS A 518 -37.45 3.05 -12.43
C LYS A 518 -36.20 2.56 -11.70
N ASP A 519 -36.41 1.96 -10.54
CA ASP A 519 -35.38 1.24 -9.82
C ASP A 519 -35.15 -0.11 -10.51
N GLU A 520 -33.93 -0.33 -11.01
CA GLU A 520 -33.50 -1.59 -11.65
C GLU A 520 -32.46 -2.31 -10.79
N GLY A 521 -32.34 -1.92 -9.52
CA GLY A 521 -31.31 -2.39 -8.61
C GLY A 521 -31.36 -3.90 -8.42
N SER A 522 -30.20 -4.49 -8.17
CA SER A 522 -30.09 -5.90 -7.82
C SER A 522 -30.91 -6.20 -6.55
N ASN A 523 -31.62 -7.33 -6.58
CA ASN A 523 -32.47 -7.79 -5.48
C ASN A 523 -31.67 -8.42 -4.31
N VAL A 524 -30.34 -8.43 -4.38
CA VAL A 524 -29.49 -8.95 -3.31
C VAL A 524 -29.70 -8.13 -2.03
N THR A 525 -30.00 -8.84 -0.95
CA THR A 525 -30.17 -8.29 0.40
C THR A 525 -29.05 -8.69 1.35
N PHE A 526 -28.21 -9.64 0.95
CA PHE A 526 -27.06 -10.12 1.74
C PHE A 526 -26.09 -8.99 2.04
N LYS A 527 -25.47 -9.06 3.22
CA LYS A 527 -24.53 -8.09 3.78
C LYS A 527 -23.39 -8.82 4.44
N SER A 528 -22.19 -8.27 4.34
CA SER A 528 -20.99 -8.76 5.00
C SER A 528 -20.41 -7.64 5.87
N PRO A 529 -20.63 -7.67 7.20
CA PRO A 529 -20.06 -6.69 8.12
C PRO A 529 -18.54 -6.53 8.01
N ALA A 530 -17.82 -7.58 7.58
CA ALA A 530 -16.38 -7.54 7.36
C ALA A 530 -15.92 -6.51 6.31
N LEU A 531 -16.82 -6.10 5.39
CA LEU A 531 -16.47 -5.15 4.33
C LEU A 531 -16.41 -3.70 4.82
N SER A 532 -17.17 -3.34 5.86
CA SER A 532 -17.21 -1.99 6.43
C SER A 532 -16.00 -1.73 7.31
N GLN A 533 -15.38 -0.56 7.15
CA GLN A 533 -14.26 -0.12 8.00
C GLN A 533 -14.74 0.23 9.42
N GLU A 534 -16.02 0.50 9.63
CA GLU A 534 -16.55 0.78 10.97
C GLU A 534 -16.49 -0.43 11.91
N ASN A 535 -16.40 -1.64 11.36
CA ASN A 535 -16.32 -2.89 12.12
C ASN A 535 -14.87 -3.38 12.32
N THR A 536 -13.87 -2.53 12.05
CA THR A 536 -12.45 -2.90 12.22
C THR A 536 -11.92 -2.58 13.62
N VAL A 537 -10.70 -3.03 13.89
CA VAL A 537 -9.96 -2.70 15.12
C VAL A 537 -9.68 -1.18 15.13
N LYS A 538 -9.99 -0.52 16.25
CA LYS A 538 -9.75 0.92 16.46
C LYS A 538 -8.79 1.10 17.64
N ARG A 539 -7.63 1.71 17.38
CA ARG A 539 -6.49 1.75 18.31
C ARG A 539 -5.75 3.10 18.25
N PRO A 540 -5.34 3.67 19.40
CA PRO A 540 -4.60 4.94 19.43
C PRO A 540 -3.12 4.80 19.06
N GLN A 541 -2.55 3.59 19.08
CA GLN A 541 -1.14 3.36 18.82
C GLN A 541 -0.72 3.92 17.46
N THR A 542 0.47 4.53 17.39
CA THR A 542 1.12 5.13 16.22
C THR A 542 0.42 6.37 15.63
N ARG A 543 -0.70 6.82 16.21
CA ARG A 543 -1.40 8.04 15.77
C ARG A 543 -0.57 9.27 16.11
N THR A 544 -0.58 10.27 15.22
CA THR A 544 0.15 11.54 15.39
C THR A 544 -0.78 12.64 15.86
N VAL A 545 -0.33 13.48 16.79
CA VAL A 545 -1.15 14.57 17.36
C VAL A 545 -0.39 15.88 17.29
N ALA A 546 -0.95 16.87 16.62
CA ALA A 546 -0.45 18.23 16.65
C ALA A 546 -0.82 18.89 17.99
N ILE A 547 0.18 19.41 18.69
CA ILE A 547 0.02 20.16 19.93
C ILE A 547 0.31 21.62 19.63
N LEU A 548 -0.75 22.44 19.60
CA LEU A 548 -0.62 23.87 19.29
C LEU A 548 -0.19 24.62 20.55
N ALA A 549 1.10 24.97 20.64
CA ALA A 549 1.67 25.60 21.82
C ALA A 549 2.67 26.70 21.46
N GLU A 550 2.69 27.75 22.27
CA GLU A 550 3.55 28.93 22.13
C GLU A 550 4.26 29.24 23.46
N GLN A 551 5.11 30.27 23.46
CA GLN A 551 5.71 30.79 24.70
C GLN A 551 4.63 31.08 25.76
N GLY A 552 4.86 30.57 26.98
CA GLY A 552 3.92 30.67 28.10
C GLY A 552 2.74 29.70 28.01
N PHE A 553 2.94 28.50 27.47
CA PHE A 553 2.00 27.37 27.58
C PHE A 553 1.89 26.88 29.03
N ASP A 554 0.79 26.20 29.36
CA ASP A 554 0.59 25.59 30.69
C ASP A 554 1.28 24.22 30.80
N ASP A 555 2.26 24.12 31.70
CA ASP A 555 3.12 22.96 31.89
C ASP A 555 2.35 21.73 32.38
N GLU A 556 1.37 21.94 33.26
CA GLU A 556 0.61 20.85 33.86
C GLU A 556 -0.37 20.26 32.85
N ASP A 557 -1.09 21.12 32.12
CA ASP A 557 -1.99 20.72 31.04
C ASP A 557 -1.24 19.90 29.97
N LEU A 558 -0.03 20.33 29.60
CA LEU A 558 0.75 19.64 28.57
C LEU A 558 1.38 18.33 29.07
N SER A 559 2.14 18.37 30.16
CA SER A 559 2.89 17.21 30.69
C SER A 559 1.98 16.02 31.01
N ARG A 560 0.77 16.31 31.50
CA ARG A 560 -0.25 15.32 31.81
C ARG A 560 -0.72 14.54 30.57
N VAL A 561 -1.01 15.25 29.48
CA VAL A 561 -1.48 14.64 28.23
C VAL A 561 -0.35 13.86 27.56
N LEU A 562 0.86 14.42 27.53
CA LEU A 562 2.05 13.72 27.02
C LEU A 562 2.30 12.39 27.73
N LYS A 563 2.04 12.32 29.04
CA LYS A 563 2.16 11.07 29.81
C LYS A 563 1.14 10.01 29.36
N GLU A 564 -0.10 10.39 29.09
CA GLU A 564 -1.11 9.45 28.59
C GLU A 564 -0.86 9.06 27.13
N PHE A 565 -0.43 9.99 26.28
CA PHE A 565 -0.02 9.70 24.90
C PHE A 565 1.11 8.69 24.84
N LYS A 566 2.16 8.87 25.68
CA LYS A 566 3.26 7.92 25.76
C LYS A 566 2.80 6.51 26.15
N LYS A 567 1.87 6.38 27.11
CA LYS A 567 1.32 5.08 27.51
C LYS A 567 0.49 4.44 26.39
N ALA A 568 -0.22 5.25 25.61
CA ALA A 568 -1.06 4.79 24.51
C ALA A 568 -0.30 4.52 23.20
N GLY A 569 0.98 4.92 23.12
CA GLY A 569 1.77 4.87 21.89
C GLY A 569 1.36 5.93 20.87
N ILE A 570 0.83 7.07 21.31
CA ILE A 570 0.53 8.23 20.47
C ILE A 570 1.79 9.09 20.33
N MET A 571 2.01 9.64 19.14
CA MET A 571 3.16 10.46 18.78
C MET A 571 2.79 11.96 18.82
N PRO A 572 3.14 12.69 19.89
CA PRO A 572 2.94 14.13 19.94
C PRO A 572 3.95 14.87 19.07
N ASP A 573 3.49 15.94 18.43
CA ASP A 573 4.34 16.91 17.74
C ASP A 573 3.96 18.33 18.15
N ILE A 574 4.96 19.12 18.54
CA ILE A 574 4.74 20.48 19.02
C ILE A 574 4.74 21.41 17.81
N VAL A 575 3.62 22.09 17.59
CA VAL A 575 3.42 23.02 16.47
C VAL A 575 3.27 24.44 17.00
N SER A 576 4.13 25.34 16.52
CA SER A 576 4.22 26.75 16.96
C SER A 576 4.32 27.70 15.77
N SER A 577 4.37 29.03 15.99
CA SER A 577 4.63 30.00 14.91
C SER A 577 6.08 29.97 14.39
N ALA A 578 7.03 29.49 15.20
CA ALA A 578 8.44 29.41 14.85
C ALA A 578 9.13 28.20 15.51
N LEU A 579 10.20 27.71 14.88
CA LEU A 579 11.06 26.67 15.43
C LEU A 579 11.87 27.16 16.64
N GLY A 580 12.45 26.22 17.38
CA GLY A 580 13.29 26.46 18.55
C GLY A 580 12.59 26.08 19.86
N VAL A 581 13.11 26.59 20.97
CA VAL A 581 12.62 26.24 22.31
C VAL A 581 11.54 27.22 22.77
N ILE A 582 10.38 26.69 23.15
CA ILE A 582 9.34 27.41 23.89
C ILE A 582 9.35 27.03 25.37
N LYS A 583 9.00 27.98 26.23
CA LYS A 583 9.03 27.86 27.69
C LYS A 583 7.65 28.02 28.28
N GLY A 584 7.26 27.06 29.12
CA GLY A 584 6.00 27.07 29.85
C GLY A 584 6.00 28.05 31.03
N THR A 585 4.82 28.29 31.57
CA THR A 585 4.60 29.15 32.77
C THR A 585 5.34 28.69 34.03
N GLY A 586 5.56 27.38 34.18
CA GLY A 586 6.34 26.72 35.23
C GLY A 586 7.82 26.54 34.87
N GLY A 587 8.23 27.01 33.69
CA GLY A 587 9.62 27.00 33.25
C GLY A 587 10.07 25.77 32.46
N THR A 588 9.17 24.83 32.13
CA THR A 588 9.49 23.68 31.27
C THR A 588 9.86 24.17 29.88
N GLU A 589 10.96 23.67 29.33
CA GLU A 589 11.43 24.00 27.99
C GLU A 589 11.16 22.83 27.04
N ILE A 590 10.61 23.14 25.86
CA ILE A 590 10.20 22.15 24.87
C ILE A 590 10.65 22.62 23.48
N GLU A 591 11.27 21.71 22.73
CA GLU A 591 11.64 21.93 21.33
C GLU A 591 10.38 21.87 20.45
N VAL A 592 10.21 22.87 19.59
CA VAL A 592 9.16 22.88 18.57
C VAL A 592 9.57 21.95 17.43
N GLY A 593 8.71 20.97 17.10
CA GLY A 593 8.95 20.04 16.01
C GLY A 593 8.62 20.65 14.65
N ASN A 594 7.49 21.36 14.56
CA ASN A 594 7.01 21.95 13.32
C ASN A 594 6.38 23.34 13.51
N THR A 595 6.21 24.09 12.41
CA THR A 595 5.56 25.40 12.45
C THR A 595 4.18 25.36 11.80
N LEU A 596 3.30 26.27 12.21
CA LEU A 596 1.99 26.51 11.56
C LEU A 596 2.10 26.85 10.06
N GLN A 597 3.31 27.15 9.55
CA GLN A 597 3.57 27.39 8.14
C GLN A 597 4.03 26.12 7.38
N THR A 598 4.68 25.19 8.07
CA THR A 598 5.29 24.00 7.46
C THR A 598 4.41 22.75 7.53
N VAL A 599 3.38 22.77 8.39
CA VAL A 599 2.41 21.68 8.53
C VAL A 599 0.99 22.22 8.63
N ASP A 600 0.03 21.38 8.24
CA ASP A 600 -1.40 21.63 8.37
C ASP A 600 -2.05 20.46 9.13
N SER A 601 -3.32 20.63 9.53
CA SER A 601 -3.99 19.65 10.38
C SER A 601 -4.17 18.31 9.69
N VAL A 602 -4.27 18.30 8.35
CA VAL A 602 -4.38 17.10 7.51
C VAL A 602 -3.24 16.10 7.71
N LEU A 603 -2.06 16.55 8.17
CA LEU A 603 -0.90 15.67 8.40
C LEU A 603 -0.95 14.92 9.75
N TYR A 604 -1.93 15.25 10.60
CA TYR A 604 -2.08 14.68 11.95
C TYR A 604 -3.41 13.95 12.12
N ASP A 605 -3.48 13.00 13.05
CA ASP A 605 -4.73 12.30 13.37
C ASP A 605 -5.64 13.11 14.30
N ALA A 606 -5.07 14.01 15.12
CA ALA A 606 -5.80 14.84 16.07
C ALA A 606 -5.05 16.11 16.44
N VAL A 607 -5.74 17.00 17.17
CA VAL A 607 -5.20 18.28 17.65
C VAL A 607 -5.37 18.40 19.16
N TYR A 608 -4.35 18.89 19.86
CA TYR A 608 -4.42 19.25 21.27
C TYR A 608 -3.97 20.70 21.50
N ILE A 609 -4.74 21.44 22.29
CA ILE A 609 -4.48 22.84 22.63
C ILE A 609 -4.36 22.95 24.16
N PRO A 610 -3.14 22.96 24.73
CA PRO A 610 -2.94 23.19 26.16
C PRO A 610 -3.36 24.61 26.55
N GLY A 611 -3.50 24.85 27.86
CA GLY A 611 -3.72 26.17 28.42
C GLY A 611 -2.50 27.09 28.30
N GLY A 612 -2.51 28.16 29.09
CA GLY A 612 -1.47 29.20 29.10
C GLY A 612 -1.93 30.46 28.38
N GLN A 613 -2.24 31.51 29.14
CA GLN A 613 -2.86 32.72 28.59
C GLN A 613 -1.96 33.43 27.57
N GLU A 614 -0.65 33.42 27.78
CA GLU A 614 0.30 34.02 26.83
C GLU A 614 0.38 33.20 25.54
N SER A 615 0.50 31.88 25.65
CA SER A 615 0.52 30.96 24.51
C SER A 615 -0.72 31.16 23.63
N ILE A 616 -1.91 31.15 24.23
CA ILE A 616 -3.17 31.33 23.49
C ILE A 616 -3.25 32.71 22.84
N LYS A 617 -2.83 33.78 23.53
CA LYS A 617 -2.81 35.13 22.92
C LYS A 617 -1.88 35.17 21.70
N ARG A 618 -0.73 34.51 21.76
CA ARG A 618 0.21 34.43 20.64
C ARG A 618 -0.40 33.65 19.48
N LEU A 619 -0.95 32.46 19.73
CA LEU A 619 -1.63 31.66 18.71
C LEU A 619 -2.78 32.43 18.02
N GLN A 620 -3.54 33.23 18.79
CA GLN A 620 -4.62 34.08 18.24
C GLN A 620 -4.14 35.17 17.27
N LEU A 621 -2.85 35.54 17.29
CA LEU A 621 -2.27 36.47 16.31
C LEU A 621 -2.07 35.82 14.94
N HIS A 622 -2.10 34.48 14.87
CA HIS A 622 -1.85 33.72 13.65
C HIS A 622 -3.15 33.06 13.16
N LYS A 623 -3.71 33.58 12.06
CA LYS A 623 -4.88 32.99 11.40
C LYS A 623 -4.70 31.49 11.13
N ALA A 624 -3.48 31.08 10.79
CA ALA A 624 -3.12 29.68 10.57
C ALA A 624 -3.48 28.77 11.75
N ALA A 625 -3.38 29.23 13.00
CA ALA A 625 -3.75 28.41 14.17
C ALA A 625 -5.27 28.15 14.21
N SER A 626 -6.09 29.16 13.88
CA SER A 626 -7.54 29.00 13.78
C SER A 626 -7.94 28.14 12.59
N ASP A 627 -7.31 28.34 11.43
CA ASP A 627 -7.55 27.51 10.24
C ASP A 627 -7.22 26.04 10.52
N PHE A 628 -6.11 25.77 11.21
CA PHE A 628 -5.68 24.42 11.62
C PHE A 628 -6.73 23.71 12.47
N ILE A 629 -7.31 24.40 13.45
CA ILE A 629 -8.35 23.84 14.32
C ILE A 629 -9.64 23.62 13.55
N ASN A 630 -10.05 24.59 12.73
CA ASN A 630 -11.27 24.50 11.95
C ASN A 630 -11.20 23.37 10.90
N GLU A 631 -10.05 23.19 10.25
CA GLU A 631 -9.80 22.09 9.31
C GLU A 631 -9.88 20.73 10.03
N ALA A 632 -9.21 20.57 11.17
CA ALA A 632 -9.31 19.35 11.98
C ALA A 632 -10.76 19.06 12.44
N PHE A 633 -11.50 20.12 12.77
CA PHE A 633 -12.89 20.01 13.20
C PHE A 633 -13.77 19.49 12.05
N GLY A 634 -13.66 20.11 10.88
CA GLY A 634 -14.38 19.74 9.65
C GLY A 634 -14.01 18.37 9.09
N HIS A 635 -12.80 17.88 9.37
CA HIS A 635 -12.38 16.51 9.03
C HIS A 635 -12.70 15.48 10.12
N TYR A 636 -13.57 15.80 11.08
CA TYR A 636 -14.06 14.88 12.11
C TYR A 636 -12.99 14.32 13.06
N LYS A 637 -11.82 14.98 13.17
CA LYS A 637 -10.69 14.55 14.02
C LYS A 637 -10.98 14.79 15.49
N ALA A 638 -10.38 13.99 16.38
CA ALA A 638 -10.42 14.29 17.81
C ALA A 638 -9.71 15.64 18.09
N ILE A 639 -10.32 16.48 18.93
CA ILE A 639 -9.69 17.75 19.36
C ILE A 639 -9.78 17.86 20.88
N GLY A 640 -8.62 17.98 21.52
CA GLY A 640 -8.51 18.26 22.95
C GLY A 640 -8.22 19.74 23.20
N ALA A 641 -8.89 20.37 24.17
CA ALA A 641 -8.55 21.71 24.61
C ALA A 641 -8.65 21.86 26.13
N ALA A 642 -7.58 22.34 26.77
CA ALA A 642 -7.50 22.53 28.22
C ALA A 642 -7.44 24.02 28.59
N GLY A 643 -8.05 24.38 29.72
CA GLY A 643 -8.00 25.73 30.27
C GLY A 643 -8.37 26.81 29.25
N LYS A 644 -7.42 27.70 28.96
CA LYS A 644 -7.57 28.79 27.97
C LYS A 644 -7.54 28.33 26.51
N GLY A 645 -7.02 27.14 26.22
CA GLY A 645 -7.07 26.55 24.88
C GLY A 645 -8.51 26.36 24.37
N ILE A 646 -9.47 26.19 25.29
CA ILE A 646 -10.90 26.12 24.96
C ILE A 646 -11.38 27.42 24.30
N ASP A 647 -10.86 28.57 24.72
CA ASP A 647 -11.26 29.86 24.13
C ASP A 647 -10.80 29.98 22.67
N LEU A 648 -9.62 29.43 22.34
CA LEU A 648 -9.13 29.36 20.96
C LEU A 648 -9.95 28.39 20.11
N LEU A 649 -10.24 27.19 20.65
CA LEU A 649 -11.10 26.20 19.99
C LEU A 649 -12.46 26.79 19.62
N LEU A 650 -13.15 27.42 20.57
CA LEU A 650 -14.48 28.00 20.35
C LEU A 650 -14.44 29.18 19.38
N SER A 651 -13.34 29.93 19.35
CA SER A 651 -13.16 31.02 18.38
C SER A 651 -12.94 30.50 16.96
N ALA A 652 -12.34 29.32 16.80
CA ALA A 652 -12.02 28.73 15.51
C ALA A 652 -13.18 27.91 14.93
N ALA A 653 -13.76 27.02 15.73
CA ALA A 653 -14.79 26.05 15.31
C ALA A 653 -16.23 26.45 15.73
N GLY A 654 -16.39 27.60 16.39
CA GLY A 654 -17.67 28.11 16.85
C GLY A 654 -18.09 27.66 18.25
N SER A 655 -19.07 28.35 18.82
CA SER A 655 -19.49 28.18 20.23
C SER A 655 -20.09 26.82 20.55
N HIS A 656 -20.62 26.10 19.55
CA HIS A 656 -21.23 24.79 19.71
C HIS A 656 -20.18 23.65 19.75
N ALA A 657 -18.93 23.92 19.36
CA ALA A 657 -17.90 22.90 19.18
C ALA A 657 -17.61 22.09 20.45
N ALA A 658 -17.59 22.74 21.63
CA ALA A 658 -17.27 22.05 22.89
C ALA A 658 -18.26 20.95 23.30
N ALA A 659 -19.46 20.91 22.70
CA ALA A 659 -20.47 19.88 22.95
C ALA A 659 -20.50 18.79 21.87
N GLN A 660 -19.67 18.89 20.82
CA GLN A 660 -19.69 17.97 19.69
C GLN A 660 -18.91 16.68 19.97
N PRO A 661 -19.31 15.54 19.37
CA PRO A 661 -18.57 14.28 19.44
C PRO A 661 -17.08 14.43 19.07
N GLY A 662 -16.21 13.80 19.86
CA GLY A 662 -14.75 13.84 19.67
C GLY A 662 -14.04 15.10 20.14
N ILE A 663 -14.78 16.06 20.71
CA ILE A 663 -14.21 17.27 21.29
C ILE A 663 -14.12 17.09 22.80
N ILE A 664 -12.89 17.04 23.32
CA ILE A 664 -12.62 16.82 24.74
C ILE A 664 -12.14 18.14 25.33
N THR A 665 -12.87 18.68 26.31
CA THR A 665 -12.53 19.95 26.97
C THR A 665 -12.41 19.78 28.48
N SER A 666 -11.48 20.52 29.11
CA SER A 666 -11.38 20.59 30.57
C SER A 666 -11.01 22.00 31.02
N ARG A 667 -11.92 22.68 31.72
CA ARG A 667 -11.74 24.08 32.17
C ARG A 667 -11.23 24.20 33.61
N ASP A 668 -11.53 23.23 34.49
CA ASP A 668 -11.19 23.26 35.92
C ASP A 668 -10.20 22.16 36.31
N ASP A 669 -9.35 22.39 37.33
CA ASP A 669 -8.32 21.45 37.79
C ASP A 669 -8.88 20.10 38.30
N LYS A 670 -10.10 20.09 38.85
CA LYS A 670 -10.73 18.86 39.40
C LYS A 670 -11.23 17.89 38.31
N SER A 671 -11.47 18.36 37.09
CA SER A 671 -11.90 17.53 35.95
C SER A 671 -10.73 17.04 35.08
N LYS A 672 -9.51 17.51 35.38
CA LYS A 672 -8.33 17.15 34.60
C LYS A 672 -8.01 15.66 34.71
N ASP A 673 -8.48 14.97 35.77
CA ASP A 673 -7.97 13.64 36.08
C ASP A 673 -8.10 12.56 34.99
N ASP A 674 -9.18 12.67 34.22
CA ASP A 674 -9.54 11.74 33.16
C ASP A 674 -9.41 12.34 31.75
N PHE A 675 -9.05 13.63 31.62
CA PHE A 675 -9.00 14.35 30.34
C PHE A 675 -8.11 13.64 29.31
N GLY A 676 -6.86 13.33 29.70
CA GLY A 676 -5.90 12.68 28.80
C GLY A 676 -6.37 11.30 28.33
N LYS A 677 -7.04 10.54 29.20
CA LYS A 677 -7.58 9.21 28.84
C LYS A 677 -8.75 9.32 27.86
N LYS A 678 -9.68 10.25 28.09
CA LYS A 678 -10.78 10.52 27.16
C LYS A 678 -10.28 11.00 25.80
N LEU A 679 -9.23 11.82 25.78
CA LEU A 679 -8.60 12.25 24.53
C LEU A 679 -7.94 11.09 23.79
N VAL A 680 -7.21 10.22 24.50
CA VAL A 680 -6.66 8.98 23.92
C VAL A 680 -7.76 8.09 23.33
N GLU A 681 -8.87 7.92 24.04
CA GLU A 681 -10.02 7.14 23.56
C GLU A 681 -10.64 7.76 22.30
N ALA A 682 -10.84 9.08 22.30
CA ALA A 682 -11.34 9.80 21.14
C ALA A 682 -10.42 9.64 19.92
N ILE A 683 -9.10 9.78 20.11
CA ILE A 683 -8.10 9.55 19.05
C ILE A 683 -8.15 8.11 18.54
N GLY A 684 -8.28 7.13 19.43
CA GLY A 684 -8.40 5.73 19.09
C GLY A 684 -9.65 5.41 18.26
N GLY A 685 -10.72 6.21 18.41
CA GLY A 685 -11.96 6.12 17.62
C GLY A 685 -11.82 6.48 16.14
N HIS A 686 -10.64 6.91 15.69
CA HIS A 686 -10.30 7.39 14.34
C HIS A 686 -10.99 8.70 13.94
N ARG A 687 -12.32 8.71 13.86
CA ARG A 687 -13.14 9.88 13.48
C ARG A 687 -14.49 9.86 14.18
N HIS A 688 -15.12 11.03 14.25
CA HIS A 688 -16.38 11.23 14.98
C HIS A 688 -17.48 11.69 14.03
N TRP A 689 -18.04 10.74 13.28
CA TRP A 689 -18.99 10.98 12.17
C TRP A 689 -20.30 11.67 12.58
N ASP A 690 -20.72 11.54 13.83
CA ASP A 690 -21.93 12.20 14.36
C ASP A 690 -21.72 13.69 14.68
N ARG A 691 -20.50 14.23 14.44
CA ARG A 691 -20.21 15.65 14.63
C ARG A 691 -20.91 16.48 13.57
N GLN A 692 -21.55 17.56 14.02
CA GLN A 692 -22.06 18.60 13.15
C GLN A 692 -20.91 19.54 12.78
N VAL A 693 -20.57 19.57 11.49
CA VAL A 693 -19.48 20.38 10.91
C VAL A 693 -19.98 21.62 10.19
#